data_AF-A0A5J5FTB7-F1
#
_entry.id   AF-A0A5J5FTB7-F1
#
_cell.length_a   1.000
_cell.length_b   1.000
_cell.length_c   1.000
_cell.angle_alpha   90.00
_cell.angle_beta   90.00
_cell.angle_gamma   90.00
#
_symmetry.space_group_name_H-M   'P 1'
#
loop_
_entity.id
_entity.type
_entity.pdbx_description
1 polymer ?
#
loop_
_entity_poly.entity_id
_entity_poly.type
_entity_poly.pdbx_seq_one_letter_code
_entity_poly.pdbx_strand_id
1 'polypeptide(L)'
;MTASPLVSIIILAANARYLEQTLSSACQQDIDNLQIIVCDSTTDNLVENIVVRLNNTSRHDIHYQRNAGSADGADSLQQALQRAQGQYIKLLSDCDVLREDHTRRLVAAMQSAPDIVLASSRRRRIDGEGQVLKDIMATAWPFAGDQLIDGRSLNHFLARAVLNFVGELSCVLFRRADLLALAPAWFRIDGREIASIADLVLYSQLLRQGNLIMLADALTDKRTGDDQANTSFTAQAEEEYRLYQTQLRKWQDSDAQAVEDGHIQIADPAQPDVLTAFNLHQALLQSQERGKEIKSTAEWLAQRVPTASESRMITDYLAQHATGRELALVIIDNDGDEDKLLATLDSITAAQHPGVKLLRIILTSTDLAVDRYDCEDVRRRMQQPLAVAVNQIAGDYAFDWLMLVQAGETFTAGGLLMTSLGLVSAQECAAVYGDQLLRGADNQLGASCRPDFNLDYLLSLPAVMTRHWLFNRNVLQELGGFDAEFDDAPEFEFIVRLIEEKGIGAIGHLAEFLIITDSLSLRSTADEARVLARHLQRRGYAQGEVLSPLPGHYRLRYGHQQQPLVSIIIPTKDQLPVLIACVTSLLEKTRYRNYELLIVDNNSETPEAQAWLAGVAQVDPGRIRVLRYPHPFNYSSINNMAAGEARGDYLLLLNNDTAIIQEDWLDNLLNHAQRPEVGIVGAKLVYPDRRIQHGGVILGLRGPAEHPFNGDPMDASGYMQRLQVDQNYSVVTAACLLIRKSVYQQVGGLDEQAFKVSYNDVDLCLKVREAGYLTVWTPYAVVMHEGSVSQKKVDTAVAEAKRQRFIREQDAMYQKWLPVIARDPAYNANLSLCGRGFELEVDAELSWRPLSWRPLPVVMAHFADQAGCGHYRVMKPFNALKDAGLIDGKLSNVYLSLPVMTRYAPDVLILQRQISTYFHDWVERLGRFSQAFKVYELDDYLPNVPLKSVHRANVPKDVVRLMRKSLGFMDRFVVSTAPLAEAFADLHTDIRVVENRLPIQWWGNVQGLRRQGKKPRVGWGGGSSHTGDLELITDIVRDLADEVEWVFFGMCPEKLRPYVHEFHRGVEIDLYPAKLASLNLDLALAPLEDNLFNRCKSNLRLLEYGACGFPVICTDLDPYQGDLPVTRVRNRYKDWMDAIRMHLADLDATAQMGDALQTAVKRDWMLTGDNLDLWRKAWLPD
;
A
#
# COMPACT_ATOMS: atom_id res chain seq x y z
N MET A 1 -26.09 13.21 -29.63
CA MET A 1 -24.99 12.29 -29.97
C MET A 1 -24.07 13.03 -30.93
N THR A 2 -22.94 13.53 -30.43
CA THR A 2 -21.85 14.06 -31.25
C THR A 2 -21.19 12.89 -31.97
N ALA A 3 -20.89 13.03 -33.27
CA ALA A 3 -20.20 11.99 -34.03
C ALA A 3 -18.85 11.65 -33.37
N SER A 4 -18.51 10.36 -33.27
CA SER A 4 -17.23 9.93 -32.71
C SER A 4 -16.07 10.51 -33.53
N PRO A 5 -15.07 11.15 -32.89
CA PRO A 5 -13.92 11.71 -33.61
C PRO A 5 -13.12 10.59 -34.28
N LEU A 6 -12.59 10.85 -35.48
CA LEU A 6 -11.72 9.90 -36.18
C LEU A 6 -10.41 9.76 -35.41
N VAL A 7 -10.00 8.52 -35.14
CA VAL A 7 -8.69 8.19 -34.57
C VAL A 7 -7.83 7.49 -35.62
N SER A 8 -6.55 7.83 -35.72
CA SER A 8 -5.59 7.08 -36.53
C SER A 8 -4.64 6.30 -35.63
N ILE A 9 -4.69 4.97 -35.66
CA ILE A 9 -3.68 4.09 -35.07
C ILE A 9 -2.54 3.91 -36.07
N ILE A 10 -1.32 4.26 -35.67
CA ILE A 10 -0.10 4.10 -36.46
C ILE A 10 0.76 3.00 -35.82
N ILE A 11 1.02 1.93 -36.58
CA ILE A 11 1.89 0.84 -36.18
C ILE A 11 3.23 0.97 -36.92
N LEU A 12 4.32 1.10 -36.16
CA LEU A 12 5.68 1.11 -36.69
C LEU A 12 6.23 -0.32 -36.64
N ALA A 13 6.19 -1.02 -37.77
CA ALA A 13 6.57 -2.44 -37.88
C ALA A 13 8.02 -2.61 -38.30
N ALA A 14 8.86 -3.02 -37.35
CA ALA A 14 10.26 -3.37 -37.55
C ALA A 14 10.52 -4.89 -37.42
N ASN A 15 9.57 -5.65 -36.87
CA ASN A 15 9.62 -7.09 -36.72
C ASN A 15 8.22 -7.72 -36.85
N ALA A 16 8.10 -8.80 -37.62
CA ALA A 16 6.84 -9.51 -37.83
C ALA A 16 6.45 -10.48 -36.70
N ARG A 17 7.38 -10.82 -35.78
CA ARG A 17 7.22 -11.92 -34.79
C ARG A 17 5.93 -11.85 -33.99
N TYR A 18 5.54 -10.66 -33.55
CA TYR A 18 4.34 -10.44 -32.71
C TYR A 18 3.28 -9.57 -33.39
N LEU A 19 3.53 -9.13 -34.62
CA LEU A 19 2.71 -8.14 -35.30
C LEU A 19 1.26 -8.60 -35.53
N GLU A 20 1.04 -9.89 -35.79
CA GLU A 20 -0.31 -10.42 -36.01
C GLU A 20 -1.21 -10.19 -34.78
N GLN A 21 -0.67 -10.40 -33.57
CA GLN A 21 -1.39 -10.14 -32.32
C GLN A 21 -1.64 -8.64 -32.11
N THR A 22 -0.61 -7.82 -32.32
CA THR A 22 -0.67 -6.36 -32.25
C THR A 22 -1.75 -5.79 -33.18
N LEU A 23 -1.68 -6.13 -34.47
CA LEU A 23 -2.61 -5.62 -35.49
C LEU A 23 -4.03 -6.13 -35.24
N SER A 24 -4.19 -7.38 -34.80
CA SER A 24 -5.51 -7.91 -34.40
C SER A 24 -6.12 -7.08 -33.27
N SER A 25 -5.33 -6.71 -32.25
CA SER A 25 -5.80 -5.89 -31.13
C SER A 25 -6.22 -4.46 -31.55
N ALA A 26 -5.54 -3.90 -32.56
CA ALA A 26 -5.93 -2.62 -33.16
C ALA A 26 -7.23 -2.73 -33.97
N CYS A 27 -7.44 -3.84 -34.68
CA CYS A 27 -8.68 -4.10 -35.44
C CYS A 27 -9.90 -4.30 -34.54
N GLN A 28 -9.68 -4.79 -33.31
CA GLN A 28 -10.76 -5.07 -32.35
C GLN A 28 -11.28 -3.83 -31.62
N GLN A 29 -10.59 -2.69 -31.66
CA GLN A 29 -10.95 -1.48 -30.91
C GLN A 29 -12.41 -1.02 -31.10
N ASP A 30 -13.13 -0.79 -30.00
CA ASP A 30 -14.57 -0.49 -29.89
C ASP A 30 -14.98 0.96 -30.23
N ILE A 31 -14.34 1.55 -31.24
CA ILE A 31 -14.63 2.92 -31.69
C ILE A 31 -15.04 2.91 -33.16
N ASP A 32 -16.17 3.56 -33.49
CA ASP A 32 -16.78 3.48 -34.83
C ASP A 32 -15.94 4.13 -35.94
N ASN A 33 -15.15 5.15 -35.59
CA ASN A 33 -14.43 5.99 -36.55
C ASN A 33 -12.92 5.82 -36.36
N LEU A 34 -12.35 4.76 -36.94
CA LEU A 34 -10.95 4.37 -36.77
C LEU A 34 -10.26 4.14 -38.12
N GLN A 35 -9.05 4.64 -38.23
CA GLN A 35 -8.13 4.38 -39.33
C GLN A 35 -6.89 3.67 -38.79
N ILE A 36 -6.45 2.58 -39.41
CA ILE A 36 -5.21 1.89 -39.03
C ILE A 36 -4.17 2.10 -40.13
N ILE A 37 -2.96 2.48 -39.77
CA ILE A 37 -1.83 2.71 -40.69
C ILE A 37 -0.66 1.84 -40.22
N VAL A 38 -0.21 0.92 -41.06
CA VAL A 38 0.96 0.06 -40.80
C VAL A 38 2.12 0.54 -41.66
N CYS A 39 3.17 1.01 -41.00
CA CYS A 39 4.42 1.44 -41.61
C CYS A 39 5.49 0.38 -41.41
N ASP A 40 5.83 -0.31 -42.49
CA ASP A 40 6.73 -1.47 -42.51
C ASP A 40 8.14 -1.06 -42.92
N SER A 41 9.09 -1.20 -42.01
CA SER A 41 10.52 -0.98 -42.25
C SER A 41 11.30 -2.27 -42.51
N THR A 42 10.62 -3.42 -42.59
CA THR A 42 11.25 -4.72 -42.84
C THR A 42 11.60 -4.90 -44.33
N THR A 43 12.58 -5.77 -44.58
CA THR A 43 13.02 -6.10 -45.94
C THR A 43 12.30 -7.31 -46.54
N ASP A 44 11.52 -8.05 -45.74
CA ASP A 44 10.78 -9.24 -46.16
C ASP A 44 9.28 -8.97 -46.30
N ASN A 45 8.51 -9.97 -46.76
CA ASN A 45 7.07 -9.82 -47.00
C ASN A 45 6.19 -10.30 -45.83
N LEU A 46 6.77 -10.58 -44.65
CA LEU A 46 6.01 -11.16 -43.54
C LEU A 46 4.97 -10.16 -43.00
N VAL A 47 5.36 -8.90 -42.81
CA VAL A 47 4.46 -7.83 -42.35
C VAL A 47 3.30 -7.62 -43.32
N GLU A 48 3.60 -7.48 -44.61
CA GLU A 48 2.59 -7.32 -45.67
C GLU A 48 1.59 -8.48 -45.69
N ASN A 49 2.07 -9.73 -45.57
CA ASN A 49 1.23 -10.91 -45.53
C ASN A 49 0.28 -10.92 -44.31
N ILE A 50 0.73 -10.42 -43.16
CA ILE A 50 -0.11 -10.28 -41.95
C ILE A 50 -1.18 -9.21 -42.19
N VAL A 51 -0.81 -8.06 -42.75
CA VAL A 51 -1.74 -6.96 -43.03
C VAL A 51 -2.83 -7.38 -44.01
N VAL A 52 -2.46 -8.02 -45.14
CA VAL A 52 -3.43 -8.51 -46.13
C VAL A 52 -4.43 -9.49 -45.51
N ARG A 53 -3.94 -10.40 -44.64
CA ARG A 53 -4.77 -11.39 -43.97
C ARG A 53 -5.81 -10.73 -43.04
N LEU A 54 -5.36 -9.80 -42.20
CA LEU A 54 -6.22 -9.16 -41.21
C LEU A 54 -7.13 -8.09 -41.81
N ASN A 55 -6.73 -7.42 -42.90
CA ASN A 55 -7.56 -6.43 -43.59
C ASN A 55 -8.85 -7.06 -44.15
N ASN A 56 -8.81 -8.34 -44.55
CA ASN A 56 -10.01 -9.05 -45.03
C ASN A 56 -11.03 -9.36 -43.93
N THR A 57 -10.61 -9.32 -42.66
CA THR A 57 -11.44 -9.66 -41.49
C THR A 57 -11.70 -8.46 -40.58
N SER A 58 -11.03 -7.34 -40.82
CA SER A 58 -11.15 -6.12 -40.01
C SER A 58 -12.42 -5.36 -40.37
N ARG A 59 -13.06 -4.76 -39.36
CA ARG A 59 -14.13 -3.77 -39.56
C ARG A 59 -13.61 -2.37 -39.91
N HIS A 60 -12.30 -2.16 -39.74
CA HIS A 60 -11.62 -0.88 -39.91
C HIS A 60 -10.62 -0.98 -41.06
N ASP A 61 -10.52 0.08 -41.87
CA ASP A 61 -9.60 0.12 -43.01
C ASP A 61 -8.13 0.14 -42.54
N ILE A 62 -7.33 -0.79 -43.07
CA ILE A 62 -5.89 -0.89 -42.79
C ILE A 62 -5.10 -0.37 -44.00
N HIS A 63 -4.39 0.74 -43.82
CA HIS A 63 -3.48 1.30 -44.82
C HIS A 63 -2.07 0.77 -44.59
N TYR A 64 -1.55 0.03 -45.57
CA TYR A 64 -0.18 -0.47 -45.55
C TYR A 64 0.77 0.45 -46.33
N GLN A 65 1.97 0.67 -45.78
CA GLN A 65 3.06 1.35 -46.45
C GLN A 65 4.39 0.70 -46.10
N ARG A 66 5.19 0.36 -47.13
CA ARG A 66 6.56 -0.10 -46.97
C ARG A 66 7.56 1.06 -47.14
N ASN A 67 8.43 1.23 -46.15
CA ASN A 67 9.50 2.23 -46.11
C ASN A 67 10.88 1.54 -46.11
N ALA A 68 11.15 0.76 -47.17
CA ALA A 68 12.40 0.02 -47.28
C ALA A 68 13.61 0.98 -47.33
N GLY A 69 14.51 0.86 -46.34
CA GLY A 69 15.80 1.56 -46.33
C GLY A 69 15.90 2.84 -45.46
N SER A 70 14.82 3.28 -44.79
CA SER A 70 14.95 4.29 -43.73
C SER A 70 15.38 3.60 -42.43
N ALA A 71 16.67 3.66 -42.10
CA ALA A 71 17.18 3.15 -40.82
C ALA A 71 16.71 3.97 -39.60
N ASP A 72 15.99 5.06 -39.83
CA ASP A 72 15.61 6.05 -38.84
C ASP A 72 14.09 6.05 -38.58
N GLY A 73 13.68 5.72 -37.35
CA GLY A 73 12.27 5.59 -36.96
C GLY A 73 11.51 6.91 -37.00
N ALA A 74 12.19 8.06 -36.89
CA ALA A 74 11.58 9.38 -36.95
C ALA A 74 11.02 9.72 -38.35
N ASP A 75 11.73 9.31 -39.41
CA ASP A 75 11.31 9.54 -40.80
C ASP A 75 10.06 8.72 -41.15
N SER A 76 9.99 7.47 -40.68
CA SER A 76 8.81 6.62 -40.88
C SER A 76 7.58 7.15 -40.14
N LEU A 77 7.75 7.64 -38.91
CA LEU A 77 6.68 8.28 -38.14
C LEU A 77 6.18 9.57 -38.81
N GLN A 78 7.08 10.40 -39.35
CA GLN A 78 6.71 11.63 -40.06
C GLN A 78 5.82 11.35 -41.27
N GLN A 79 6.17 10.35 -42.07
CA GLN A 79 5.38 9.95 -43.24
C GLN A 79 4.01 9.41 -42.83
N ALA A 80 3.96 8.61 -41.77
CA ALA A 80 2.70 8.09 -41.22
C ALA A 80 1.77 9.21 -40.74
N LEU A 81 2.31 10.19 -40.00
CA LEU A 81 1.55 11.33 -39.47
C LEU A 81 0.96 12.23 -40.57
N GLN A 82 1.69 12.40 -41.69
CA GLN A 82 1.17 13.14 -42.84
C GLN A 82 -0.05 12.47 -43.47
N ARG A 83 -0.10 11.13 -43.44
CA ARG A 83 -1.21 10.33 -43.98
C ARG A 83 -2.36 10.14 -43.01
N ALA A 84 -2.08 10.19 -41.71
CA ALA A 84 -3.10 10.10 -40.68
C ALA A 84 -4.11 11.25 -40.82
N GLN A 85 -5.39 10.90 -40.85
CA GLN A 85 -6.50 11.85 -40.97
C GLN A 85 -7.25 12.06 -39.63
N GLY A 86 -6.97 11.22 -38.63
CA GLY A 86 -7.59 11.28 -37.33
C GLY A 86 -7.33 12.59 -36.60
N GLN A 87 -8.34 13.07 -35.88
CA GLN A 87 -8.18 14.16 -34.92
C GLN A 87 -7.22 13.75 -33.81
N TYR A 88 -7.25 12.47 -33.44
CA TYR A 88 -6.35 11.86 -32.47
C TYR A 88 -5.43 10.83 -33.13
N ILE A 89 -4.21 10.74 -32.63
CA ILE A 89 -3.20 9.79 -33.07
C ILE A 89 -2.91 8.84 -31.93
N LYS A 90 -2.92 7.55 -32.24
CA LYS A 90 -2.45 6.49 -31.35
C LYS A 90 -1.24 5.82 -31.99
N LEU A 91 -0.10 5.86 -31.33
CA LEU A 91 1.07 5.10 -31.77
C LEU A 91 1.04 3.72 -31.12
N LEU A 92 1.49 2.70 -31.85
CA LEU A 92 1.52 1.32 -31.36
C LEU A 92 2.80 0.63 -31.86
N SER A 93 3.57 0.06 -30.94
CA SER A 93 4.70 -0.82 -31.27
C SER A 93 4.17 -2.12 -31.88
N ASP A 94 4.95 -2.73 -32.77
CA ASP A 94 4.67 -4.00 -33.43
C ASP A 94 4.58 -5.23 -32.50
N CYS A 95 4.86 -5.08 -31.20
CA CYS A 95 4.80 -6.18 -30.22
C CYS A 95 3.84 -5.98 -29.04
N ASP A 96 3.27 -4.78 -28.89
CA ASP A 96 2.37 -4.43 -27.79
C ASP A 96 0.90 -4.69 -28.16
N VAL A 97 0.07 -4.97 -27.15
CA VAL A 97 -1.33 -5.37 -27.36
C VAL A 97 -2.26 -4.37 -26.67
N LEU A 98 -3.32 -3.95 -27.36
CA LEU A 98 -4.35 -3.06 -26.81
C LEU A 98 -5.58 -3.85 -26.33
N ARG A 99 -6.20 -3.42 -25.23
CA ARG A 99 -7.55 -3.90 -24.85
C ARG A 99 -8.63 -3.33 -25.74
N GLU A 100 -9.76 -4.02 -25.89
CA GLU A 100 -10.85 -3.66 -26.82
C GLU A 100 -11.38 -2.23 -26.62
N ASP A 101 -11.50 -1.78 -25.37
CA ASP A 101 -12.02 -0.47 -24.97
C ASP A 101 -10.95 0.64 -24.88
N HIS A 102 -9.69 0.32 -25.19
CA HIS A 102 -8.55 1.20 -24.97
C HIS A 102 -8.74 2.58 -25.64
N THR A 103 -8.98 2.60 -26.94
CA THR A 103 -8.96 3.85 -27.73
C THR A 103 -10.13 4.76 -27.38
N ARG A 104 -11.34 4.21 -27.23
CA ARG A 104 -12.53 4.96 -26.84
C ARG A 104 -12.35 5.63 -25.48
N ARG A 105 -11.77 4.92 -24.50
CA ARG A 105 -11.53 5.46 -23.16
C ARG A 105 -10.51 6.58 -23.15
N LEU A 106 -9.39 6.45 -23.86
CA LEU A 106 -8.40 7.53 -23.95
C LEU A 106 -8.95 8.75 -24.69
N VAL A 107 -9.79 8.58 -25.72
CA VAL A 107 -10.47 9.70 -26.39
C VAL A 107 -11.40 10.43 -25.42
N ALA A 108 -12.23 9.69 -24.67
CA ALA A 108 -13.11 10.27 -23.67
C ALA A 108 -12.33 11.04 -22.59
N ALA A 109 -11.22 10.48 -22.13
CA ALA A 109 -10.32 11.13 -21.17
C ALA A 109 -9.72 12.43 -21.74
N MET A 110 -9.21 12.40 -22.98
CA MET A 110 -8.65 13.55 -23.68
C MET A 110 -9.68 14.67 -23.94
N GLN A 111 -10.97 14.33 -24.02
CA GLN A 111 -12.08 15.28 -24.22
C GLN A 111 -12.67 15.82 -22.91
N SER A 112 -12.28 15.26 -21.75
CA SER A 112 -12.84 15.65 -20.45
C SER A 112 -12.51 17.09 -20.06
N ALA A 113 -11.35 17.61 -20.49
CA ALA A 113 -10.96 19.00 -20.30
C ALA A 113 -10.07 19.50 -21.46
N PRO A 114 -10.17 20.79 -21.86
CA PRO A 114 -9.49 21.32 -23.05
C PRO A 114 -7.97 21.49 -22.88
N ASP A 115 -7.48 21.56 -21.65
CA ASP A 115 -6.08 21.74 -21.28
C ASP A 115 -5.30 20.41 -21.17
N ILE A 116 -5.96 19.26 -21.29
CA ILE A 116 -5.29 17.95 -21.34
C ILE A 116 -4.59 17.83 -22.68
N VAL A 117 -3.28 17.57 -22.72
CA VAL A 117 -2.49 17.39 -23.96
C VAL A 117 -2.07 15.94 -24.19
N LEU A 118 -2.10 15.12 -23.13
CA LEU A 118 -1.79 13.70 -23.16
C LEU A 118 -2.88 12.92 -22.42
N ALA A 119 -3.32 11.81 -23.01
CA ALA A 119 -4.12 10.81 -22.30
C ALA A 119 -3.37 9.48 -22.31
N SER A 120 -3.13 8.90 -21.13
CA SER A 120 -2.45 7.61 -20.98
C SER A 120 -3.27 6.66 -20.11
N SER A 121 -2.84 5.41 -20.05
CA SER A 121 -3.40 4.39 -19.17
C SER A 121 -2.28 3.63 -18.46
N ARG A 122 -2.62 2.94 -17.38
CA ARG A 122 -1.73 1.92 -16.80
C ARG A 122 -1.38 0.88 -17.88
N ARG A 123 -0.21 0.27 -17.75
CA ARG A 123 0.21 -0.87 -18.59
C ARG A 123 0.56 -2.08 -17.76
N ARG A 124 0.32 -3.28 -18.30
CA ARG A 124 0.87 -4.52 -17.77
C ARG A 124 2.10 -4.90 -18.57
N ARG A 125 3.08 -5.51 -17.92
CA ARG A 125 4.22 -6.13 -18.59
C ARG A 125 3.87 -7.56 -18.95
N ILE A 126 4.25 -8.02 -20.13
CA ILE A 126 4.13 -9.43 -20.54
C ILE A 126 5.45 -9.95 -21.12
N ASP A 127 5.72 -11.25 -20.97
CA ASP A 127 6.88 -11.91 -21.57
C ASP A 127 6.65 -12.28 -23.06
N GLY A 128 7.55 -13.06 -23.65
CA GLY A 128 7.46 -13.52 -25.05
C GLY A 128 6.23 -14.38 -25.33
N GLU A 129 5.76 -15.12 -24.31
CA GLU A 129 4.62 -16.02 -24.32
C GLU A 129 3.30 -15.30 -24.00
N GLY A 130 3.35 -14.06 -23.53
CA GLY A 130 2.20 -13.26 -23.14
C GLY A 130 1.77 -13.44 -21.68
N GLN A 131 2.61 -14.08 -20.84
CA GLN A 131 2.35 -14.15 -19.40
C GLN A 131 2.69 -12.82 -18.74
N VAL A 132 1.89 -12.43 -17.74
CA VAL A 132 2.06 -11.17 -17.02
C VAL A 132 3.31 -11.21 -16.13
N LEU A 133 4.11 -10.15 -16.21
CA LEU A 133 5.31 -9.93 -15.40
C LEU A 133 5.05 -8.90 -14.30
N LYS A 134 5.85 -8.99 -13.23
CA LYS A 134 5.81 -8.08 -12.06
C LYS A 134 5.91 -6.61 -12.45
N ASP A 135 5.19 -5.77 -11.72
CA ASP A 135 5.38 -4.33 -11.84
C ASP A 135 6.78 -3.92 -11.38
N ILE A 136 7.39 -3.02 -12.15
CA ILE A 136 8.56 -2.24 -11.72
C ILE A 136 8.10 -0.84 -11.37
N MET A 137 8.97 -0.01 -10.79
CA MET A 137 8.62 1.38 -10.48
C MET A 137 8.01 2.15 -11.67
N ALA A 138 8.43 1.84 -12.90
CA ALA A 138 7.89 2.46 -14.11
C ALA A 138 6.50 1.97 -14.52
N THR A 139 6.01 0.82 -14.03
CA THR A 139 4.70 0.24 -14.39
C THR A 139 3.72 0.19 -13.20
N ALA A 140 4.23 0.38 -11.98
CA ALA A 140 3.44 0.47 -10.76
C ALA A 140 2.43 1.64 -10.82
N TRP A 141 1.23 1.42 -10.28
CA TRP A 141 0.16 2.42 -10.28
C TRP A 141 0.07 3.15 -8.93
N PRO A 142 0.39 4.46 -8.86
CA PRO A 142 0.53 5.14 -7.57
C PRO A 142 -0.78 5.75 -7.03
N PHE A 143 -1.86 5.79 -7.83
CA PHE A 143 -3.07 6.55 -7.51
C PHE A 143 -4.23 5.66 -7.04
N ALA A 144 -5.19 6.25 -6.32
CA ALA A 144 -6.40 5.56 -5.90
C ALA A 144 -7.36 5.30 -7.08
N GLY A 145 -7.35 6.12 -8.13
CA GLY A 145 -8.23 6.01 -9.30
C GLY A 145 -7.61 6.69 -10.51
N ASP A 146 -8.42 7.01 -11.51
CA ASP A 146 -8.00 7.85 -12.64
C ASP A 146 -7.52 9.22 -12.14
N GLN A 147 -6.50 9.79 -12.77
CA GLN A 147 -5.82 10.96 -12.24
C GLN A 147 -5.52 12.00 -13.33
N LEU A 148 -5.88 13.26 -13.07
CA LEU A 148 -5.36 14.41 -13.79
C LEU A 148 -4.06 14.89 -13.11
N ILE A 149 -3.01 15.09 -13.91
CA ILE A 149 -1.67 15.47 -13.47
C ILE A 149 -1.25 16.77 -14.17
N ASP A 150 -0.82 17.76 -13.39
CA ASP A 150 -0.30 19.01 -13.92
C ASP A 150 1.02 18.77 -14.67
N GLY A 151 1.07 19.16 -15.94
CA GLY A 151 2.20 18.84 -16.81
C GLY A 151 3.51 19.53 -16.43
N ARG A 152 3.43 20.74 -15.85
CA ARG A 152 4.62 21.50 -15.43
C ARG A 152 5.29 20.85 -14.22
N SER A 153 4.49 20.48 -13.22
CA SER A 153 4.95 19.77 -12.03
C SER A 153 5.51 18.37 -12.37
N LEU A 154 4.91 17.67 -13.33
CA LEU A 154 5.42 16.39 -13.83
C LEU A 154 6.77 16.56 -14.54
N ASN A 155 6.93 17.58 -15.37
CA ASN A 155 8.24 17.90 -15.96
C ASN A 155 9.30 18.23 -14.91
N HIS A 156 8.91 18.90 -13.83
CA HIS A 156 9.81 19.15 -12.70
C HIS A 156 10.29 17.86 -12.03
N PHE A 157 9.39 16.89 -11.86
CA PHE A 157 9.72 15.55 -11.37
C PHE A 157 10.69 14.81 -12.31
N LEU A 158 10.39 14.77 -13.61
CA LEU A 158 11.20 14.08 -14.64
C LEU A 158 12.61 14.68 -14.79
N ALA A 159 12.79 15.96 -14.47
CA ALA A 159 14.09 16.64 -14.46
C ALA A 159 15.07 16.08 -13.41
N ARG A 160 14.55 15.34 -12.43
CA ARG A 160 15.31 14.70 -11.36
C ARG A 160 15.28 13.18 -11.48
N ALA A 161 14.11 12.60 -11.66
CA ALA A 161 13.92 11.16 -11.79
C ALA A 161 13.52 10.83 -13.23
N VAL A 162 14.49 10.36 -14.04
CA VAL A 162 14.21 9.90 -15.41
C VAL A 162 13.49 8.55 -15.33
N LEU A 163 12.17 8.60 -15.18
CA LEU A 163 11.31 7.44 -15.00
C LEU A 163 10.08 7.56 -15.91
N ASN A 164 9.95 6.65 -16.87
CA ASN A 164 8.77 6.61 -17.72
C ASN A 164 7.60 5.84 -17.07
N PHE A 165 6.97 6.47 -16.07
CA PHE A 165 5.74 5.94 -15.48
C PHE A 165 4.48 6.27 -16.30
N VAL A 166 4.56 7.26 -17.18
CA VAL A 166 3.47 7.65 -18.10
C VAL A 166 3.11 6.50 -19.03
N GLY A 167 4.10 5.70 -19.44
CA GLY A 167 3.97 4.60 -20.38
C GLY A 167 4.72 4.86 -21.67
N GLU A 168 4.98 3.83 -22.46
CA GLU A 168 5.57 3.99 -23.78
C GLU A 168 4.55 4.59 -24.76
N LEU A 169 4.96 4.93 -25.99
CA LEU A 169 4.05 5.49 -27.00
C LEU A 169 2.78 4.65 -27.21
N SER A 170 2.88 3.33 -27.07
CA SER A 170 1.75 2.38 -27.11
C SER A 170 0.69 2.58 -26.02
N CYS A 171 0.99 3.33 -24.95
CA CYS A 171 0.07 3.61 -23.84
C CYS A 171 -0.65 4.96 -23.99
N VAL A 172 -0.11 5.86 -24.81
CA VAL A 172 -0.51 7.27 -24.86
C VAL A 172 -1.34 7.57 -26.13
N LEU A 173 -2.28 8.49 -26.01
CA LEU A 173 -3.05 9.09 -27.12
C LEU A 173 -2.68 10.57 -27.23
N PHE A 174 -2.55 11.06 -28.46
CA PHE A 174 -2.17 12.44 -28.77
C PHE A 174 -3.22 13.14 -29.63
N ARG A 175 -3.26 14.47 -29.59
CA ARG A 175 -3.90 15.23 -30.68
C ARG A 175 -2.95 15.32 -31.86
N ARG A 176 -3.49 15.13 -33.06
CA ARG A 176 -2.72 15.25 -34.30
C ARG A 176 -2.11 16.64 -34.47
N ALA A 177 -2.87 17.69 -34.12
CA ALA A 177 -2.42 19.08 -34.22
C ALA A 177 -1.16 19.33 -33.36
N ASP A 178 -1.15 18.81 -32.14
CA ASP A 178 -0.06 19.01 -31.18
C ASP A 178 1.21 18.28 -31.66
N LEU A 179 1.07 17.06 -32.20
CA LEU A 179 2.21 16.33 -32.79
C LEU A 179 2.78 17.05 -34.03
N LEU A 180 1.93 17.59 -34.90
CA LEU A 180 2.39 18.33 -36.08
C LEU A 180 3.10 19.64 -35.72
N ALA A 181 2.67 20.31 -34.66
CA ALA A 181 3.31 21.54 -34.19
C ALA A 181 4.74 21.31 -33.67
N LEU A 182 5.06 20.09 -33.22
CA LEU A 182 6.40 19.72 -32.74
C LEU A 182 7.33 19.18 -33.83
N ALA A 183 6.82 18.89 -35.04
CA ALA A 183 7.62 18.31 -36.11
C ALA A 183 8.74 19.26 -36.58
N PRO A 184 9.98 18.78 -36.84
CA PRO A 184 10.51 17.42 -36.72
C PRO A 184 11.26 17.16 -35.39
N ALA A 185 11.00 17.95 -34.34
CA ALA A 185 11.79 17.98 -33.10
C ALA A 185 11.32 16.97 -32.02
N TRP A 186 10.47 15.99 -32.35
CA TRP A 186 9.83 15.08 -31.39
C TRP A 186 10.81 14.43 -30.41
N PHE A 187 11.93 13.93 -30.92
CA PHE A 187 12.93 13.17 -30.17
C PHE A 187 14.27 13.90 -30.08
N ARG A 188 14.26 15.24 -30.16
CA ARG A 188 15.49 16.05 -30.21
C ARG A 188 15.63 16.99 -29.02
N ILE A 189 16.87 17.11 -28.54
CA ILE A 189 17.28 18.10 -27.53
C ILE A 189 18.48 18.86 -28.08
N ASP A 190 18.40 20.19 -28.13
CA ASP A 190 19.44 21.07 -28.68
C ASP A 190 19.97 20.59 -30.06
N GLY A 191 19.07 20.06 -30.89
CA GLY A 191 19.35 19.55 -32.24
C GLY A 191 19.87 18.10 -32.32
N ARG A 192 20.28 17.51 -31.20
CA ARG A 192 20.72 16.10 -31.09
C ARG A 192 19.53 15.17 -30.90
N GLU A 193 19.55 14.04 -31.60
CA GLU A 193 18.55 12.98 -31.46
C GLU A 193 18.78 12.14 -30.21
N ILE A 194 17.67 11.77 -29.54
CA ILE A 194 17.65 11.03 -28.28
C ILE A 194 16.85 9.74 -28.49
N ALA A 195 17.53 8.60 -28.47
CA ALA A 195 16.91 7.31 -28.72
C ALA A 195 16.46 6.59 -27.44
N SER A 196 17.25 6.67 -26.36
CA SER A 196 17.02 5.85 -25.15
C SER A 196 15.78 6.25 -24.32
N ILE A 197 15.33 7.50 -24.45
CA ILE A 197 14.16 8.08 -23.75
C ILE A 197 13.32 8.96 -24.70
N ALA A 198 13.23 8.57 -25.97
CA ALA A 198 12.48 9.31 -27.00
C ALA A 198 11.07 9.72 -26.53
N ASP A 199 10.35 8.78 -25.92
CA ASP A 199 9.00 8.98 -25.38
C ASP A 199 8.94 10.15 -24.37
N LEU A 200 9.84 10.16 -23.39
CA LEU A 200 9.90 11.19 -22.36
C LEU A 200 10.25 12.56 -22.93
N VAL A 201 11.09 12.61 -23.97
CA VAL A 201 11.41 13.87 -24.67
C VAL A 201 10.16 14.44 -25.33
N LEU A 202 9.39 13.60 -26.04
CA LEU A 202 8.13 14.01 -26.66
C LEU A 202 7.10 14.47 -25.62
N TYR A 203 6.91 13.68 -24.55
CA TYR A 203 5.96 14.03 -23.49
C TYR A 203 6.32 15.35 -22.83
N SER A 204 7.59 15.54 -22.48
CA SER A 204 8.03 16.77 -21.81
C SER A 204 7.83 18.02 -22.66
N GLN A 205 7.93 17.93 -23.99
CA GLN A 205 7.62 19.05 -24.88
C GLN A 205 6.13 19.40 -24.88
N LEU A 206 5.25 18.39 -24.84
CA LEU A 206 3.79 18.58 -24.80
C LEU A 206 3.30 19.05 -23.43
N LEU A 207 3.81 18.48 -22.34
CA LEU A 207 3.46 18.81 -20.95
C LEU A 207 3.79 20.25 -20.53
N ARG A 208 4.54 20.99 -21.36
CA ARG A 208 4.72 22.44 -21.20
C ARG A 208 3.46 23.24 -21.54
N GLN A 209 2.58 22.66 -22.36
CA GLN A 209 1.41 23.31 -22.95
C GLN A 209 0.11 22.89 -22.27
N GLY A 210 0.12 21.85 -21.42
CA GLY A 210 -1.06 21.38 -20.72
C GLY A 210 -0.82 20.14 -19.86
N ASN A 211 -1.90 19.46 -19.52
CA ASN A 211 -1.96 18.43 -18.49
C ASN A 211 -2.01 16.99 -19.05
N LEU A 212 -1.68 16.02 -18.20
CA LEU A 212 -1.79 14.60 -18.50
C LEU A 212 -2.99 14.03 -17.74
N ILE A 213 -3.88 13.31 -18.41
CA ILE A 213 -4.85 12.43 -17.75
C ILE A 213 -4.38 10.97 -17.86
N MET A 214 -4.39 10.26 -16.74
CA MET A 214 -4.03 8.84 -16.70
C MET A 214 -5.19 8.00 -16.18
N LEU A 215 -5.50 6.91 -16.88
CA LEU A 215 -6.51 5.94 -16.48
C LEU A 215 -5.90 4.79 -15.67
N ALA A 216 -6.58 4.38 -14.59
CA ALA A 216 -6.10 3.37 -13.65
C ALA A 216 -6.14 1.95 -14.19
N ASP A 217 -7.06 1.66 -15.11
CA ASP A 217 -7.14 0.37 -15.75
C ASP A 217 -5.96 0.14 -16.70
N ALA A 218 -5.45 -1.09 -16.70
CA ALA A 218 -4.39 -1.47 -17.62
C ALA A 218 -4.96 -1.76 -19.01
N LEU A 219 -4.87 -0.78 -19.90
CA LEU A 219 -5.45 -0.86 -21.25
C LEU A 219 -4.43 -1.28 -22.33
N THR A 220 -3.15 -1.37 -21.96
CA THR A 220 -2.06 -1.81 -22.83
C THR A 220 -1.25 -2.92 -22.15
N ASP A 221 -0.98 -4.01 -22.88
CA ASP A 221 -0.03 -5.03 -22.48
C ASP A 221 1.29 -4.82 -23.25
N LYS A 222 2.32 -4.40 -22.52
CA LYS A 222 3.65 -4.12 -23.05
C LYS A 222 4.51 -5.37 -23.04
N ARG A 223 5.01 -5.78 -24.20
CA ARG A 223 5.89 -6.95 -24.28
C ARG A 223 7.32 -6.60 -23.92
N THR A 224 7.90 -7.34 -22.99
CA THR A 224 9.33 -7.26 -22.68
C THR A 224 10.00 -8.50 -23.26
N GLY A 225 10.82 -8.34 -24.30
CA GLY A 225 11.41 -9.48 -25.01
C GLY A 225 12.60 -10.13 -24.30
N ASP A 226 12.89 -11.40 -24.63
CA ASP A 226 14.15 -12.09 -24.30
C ASP A 226 15.39 -11.32 -24.83
N ASP A 227 15.24 -10.63 -25.96
CA ASP A 227 16.26 -9.78 -26.56
C ASP A 227 16.34 -8.36 -25.96
N GLN A 228 15.39 -7.98 -25.10
CA GLN A 228 15.46 -6.75 -24.30
C GLN A 228 16.10 -6.95 -22.93
N ALA A 229 16.61 -8.16 -22.65
CA ALA A 229 17.52 -8.44 -21.53
C ALA A 229 18.90 -7.77 -21.66
N ASN A 230 19.09 -6.90 -22.67
CA ASN A 230 20.38 -6.27 -22.96
C ASN A 230 20.35 -4.76 -23.26
N THR A 231 19.33 -4.01 -22.81
CA THR A 231 19.55 -2.58 -22.51
C THR A 231 20.22 -2.43 -21.15
N SER A 232 21.34 -3.12 -20.99
CA SER A 232 22.41 -2.64 -20.12
C SER A 232 22.62 -1.15 -20.39
N PHE A 233 22.59 -0.32 -19.35
CA PHE A 233 22.89 1.11 -19.43
C PHE A 233 24.16 1.31 -20.25
N THR A 234 24.01 1.81 -21.49
CA THR A 234 25.14 2.18 -22.33
C THR A 234 25.64 3.55 -21.85
N ALA A 235 26.94 3.83 -21.97
CA ALA A 235 27.47 5.17 -21.67
C ALA A 235 26.74 6.27 -22.47
N GLN A 236 26.24 5.93 -23.66
CA GLN A 236 25.40 6.80 -24.49
C GLN A 236 24.05 7.12 -23.81
N ALA A 237 23.35 6.13 -23.26
CA ALA A 237 22.09 6.37 -22.55
C ALA A 237 22.26 7.27 -21.32
N GLU A 238 23.36 7.11 -20.56
CA GLU A 238 23.68 8.00 -19.44
C GLU A 238 23.95 9.46 -19.86
N GLU A 239 24.57 9.65 -21.03
CA GLU A 239 24.78 10.97 -21.61
C GLU A 239 23.46 11.60 -22.05
N GLU A 240 22.61 10.83 -22.72
CA GLU A 240 21.27 11.24 -23.14
C GLU A 240 20.39 11.63 -21.94
N TYR A 241 20.46 10.87 -20.84
CA TYR A 241 19.76 11.20 -19.58
C TYR A 241 20.24 12.52 -18.97
N ARG A 242 21.57 12.74 -18.92
CA ARG A 242 22.13 13.99 -18.42
C ARG A 242 21.73 15.19 -19.28
N LEU A 243 21.72 15.04 -20.60
CA LEU A 243 21.29 16.07 -21.52
C LEU A 243 19.81 16.42 -21.32
N TYR A 244 18.96 15.40 -21.20
CA TYR A 244 17.52 15.55 -20.93
C TYR A 244 17.23 16.27 -19.61
N GLN A 245 17.85 15.83 -18.52
CA GLN A 245 17.71 16.49 -17.21
C GLN A 245 18.18 17.95 -17.25
N THR A 246 19.29 18.22 -17.94
CA THR A 246 19.82 19.58 -18.08
C THR A 246 18.82 20.46 -18.84
N GLN A 247 18.22 19.96 -19.92
CA GLN A 247 17.25 20.71 -20.70
C GLN A 247 15.97 21.00 -19.92
N LEU A 248 15.42 20.00 -19.23
CA LEU A 248 14.25 20.19 -18.38
C LEU A 248 14.48 21.23 -17.29
N ARG A 249 15.68 21.24 -16.68
CA ARG A 249 16.06 22.27 -15.69
C ARG A 249 16.11 23.67 -16.29
N LYS A 250 16.47 23.83 -17.58
CA LYS A 250 16.38 25.12 -18.28
C LYS A 250 14.93 25.56 -18.52
N TRP A 251 14.00 24.61 -18.66
CA TRP A 251 12.56 24.89 -18.83
C TRP A 251 11.84 25.21 -17.52
N GLN A 252 12.51 25.14 -16.37
CA GLN A 252 11.94 25.52 -15.09
C GLN A 252 11.86 27.05 -15.01
N ASP A 253 10.64 27.59 -15.04
CA ASP A 253 10.40 29.00 -14.73
C ASP A 253 10.82 29.30 -13.28
N SER A 254 11.38 30.49 -13.04
CA SER A 254 11.74 30.96 -11.69
C SER A 254 10.54 31.07 -10.74
N ASP A 255 9.32 31.09 -11.28
CA ASP A 255 8.05 31.20 -10.55
C ASP A 255 7.34 29.85 -10.33
N ALA A 256 7.90 28.74 -10.82
CA ALA A 256 7.40 27.43 -10.43
C ALA A 256 7.64 27.27 -8.92
N GLN A 257 6.59 27.41 -8.12
CA GLN A 257 6.58 27.10 -6.68
C GLN A 257 7.46 25.89 -6.46
N ALA A 258 8.42 25.99 -5.53
CA ALA A 258 9.38 24.94 -5.24
C ALA A 258 8.64 23.64 -4.91
N VAL A 259 8.36 22.84 -5.93
CA VAL A 259 7.74 21.53 -5.77
C VAL A 259 8.82 20.69 -5.10
N GLU A 260 8.56 20.34 -3.84
CA GLU A 260 9.47 19.53 -3.03
C GLU A 260 9.87 18.26 -3.78
N ASP A 261 11.08 17.77 -3.50
CA ASP A 261 11.64 16.61 -4.20
C ASP A 261 10.64 15.44 -4.21
N GLY A 262 10.36 14.91 -5.40
CA GLY A 262 9.44 13.78 -5.61
C GLY A 262 7.95 14.13 -5.73
N HIS A 263 7.54 15.39 -5.59
CA HIS A 263 6.13 15.80 -5.68
C HIS A 263 5.70 16.25 -7.08
N ILE A 264 4.40 16.11 -7.35
CA ILE A 264 3.65 16.65 -8.49
C ILE A 264 2.34 17.28 -7.99
N GLN A 265 1.65 18.05 -8.83
CA GLN A 265 0.28 18.50 -8.58
C GLN A 265 -0.69 17.58 -9.32
N ILE A 266 -1.72 17.10 -8.61
CA ILE A 266 -2.76 16.23 -9.16
C ILE A 266 -4.15 16.78 -8.82
N ALA A 267 -5.15 16.43 -9.63
CA ALA A 267 -6.56 16.69 -9.35
C ALA A 267 -7.41 15.46 -9.70
N ASP A 268 -8.48 15.25 -8.94
CA ASP A 268 -9.53 14.30 -9.33
C ASP A 268 -10.11 14.76 -10.69
N PRO A 269 -10.23 13.90 -11.72
CA PRO A 269 -10.84 14.27 -12.99
C PRO A 269 -12.25 14.87 -12.87
N ALA A 270 -13.01 14.54 -11.82
CA ALA A 270 -14.31 15.13 -11.53
C ALA A 270 -14.22 16.56 -10.95
N GLN A 271 -13.05 16.94 -10.42
CA GLN A 271 -12.76 18.26 -9.82
C GLN A 271 -11.41 18.81 -10.31
N PRO A 272 -11.24 19.07 -11.63
CA PRO A 272 -9.95 19.40 -12.23
C PRO A 272 -9.30 20.69 -11.70
N ASP A 273 -10.10 21.60 -11.15
CA ASP A 273 -9.63 22.87 -10.59
C ASP A 273 -9.03 22.72 -9.16
N VAL A 274 -9.16 21.56 -8.53
CA VAL A 274 -8.70 21.31 -7.15
C VAL A 274 -7.36 20.57 -7.18
N LEU A 275 -6.29 21.34 -7.36
CA LEU A 275 -4.93 20.79 -7.33
C LEU A 275 -4.47 20.47 -5.90
N THR A 276 -3.86 19.30 -5.77
CA THR A 276 -3.27 18.81 -4.52
C THR A 276 -1.85 18.34 -4.77
N ALA A 277 -0.94 18.66 -3.85
CA ALA A 277 0.43 18.18 -3.90
C ALA A 277 0.47 16.67 -3.57
N PHE A 278 1.16 15.89 -4.39
CA PHE A 278 1.24 14.43 -4.28
C PHE A 278 2.67 13.94 -4.45
N ASN A 279 3.17 13.15 -3.49
CA ASN A 279 4.51 12.57 -3.56
C ASN A 279 4.52 11.33 -4.45
N LEU A 280 4.70 11.56 -5.75
CA LEU A 280 4.71 10.51 -6.76
C LEU A 280 5.82 9.49 -6.51
N HIS A 281 7.02 9.91 -6.12
CA HIS A 281 8.14 8.99 -5.88
C HIS A 281 7.80 7.96 -4.80
N GLN A 282 7.32 8.42 -3.65
CA GLN A 282 6.94 7.55 -2.54
C GLN A 282 5.74 6.68 -2.89
N ALA A 283 4.75 7.22 -3.59
CA ALA A 283 3.58 6.46 -4.01
C ALA A 283 3.94 5.34 -5.01
N LEU A 284 4.91 5.58 -5.91
CA LEU A 284 5.42 4.56 -6.84
C LEU A 284 6.21 3.47 -6.11
N LEU A 285 7.07 3.84 -5.13
CA LEU A 285 7.74 2.85 -4.28
C LEU A 285 6.73 2.01 -3.49
N GLN A 286 5.75 2.66 -2.86
CA GLN A 286 4.64 1.99 -2.18
C GLN A 286 3.89 1.06 -3.12
N SER A 287 3.58 1.51 -4.33
CA SER A 287 2.86 0.70 -5.31
C SER A 287 3.70 -0.48 -5.81
N GLN A 288 5.00 -0.30 -6.02
CA GLN A 288 5.91 -1.38 -6.39
C GLN A 288 6.05 -2.42 -5.27
N GLU A 289 6.19 -1.99 -4.02
CA GLU A 289 6.21 -2.88 -2.86
C GLU A 289 4.89 -3.63 -2.72
N ARG A 290 3.76 -2.94 -2.91
CA ARG A 290 2.43 -3.57 -2.98
C ARG A 290 2.30 -4.53 -4.17
N GLY A 291 3.02 -4.26 -5.25
CA GLY A 291 3.15 -5.07 -6.45
C GLY A 291 4.13 -6.25 -6.31
N LYS A 292 4.75 -6.46 -5.14
CA LYS A 292 5.41 -7.73 -4.80
C LYS A 292 4.32 -8.79 -4.64
N GLU A 293 3.98 -9.34 -5.80
CA GLU A 293 2.88 -10.26 -6.08
C GLU A 293 2.43 -11.15 -4.92
N ILE A 294 1.34 -10.72 -4.33
CA ILE A 294 0.28 -11.59 -3.88
C ILE A 294 -0.76 -11.54 -5.01
N LYS A 295 -0.67 -12.48 -5.96
CA LYS A 295 -1.57 -12.59 -7.12
C LYS A 295 -2.96 -13.04 -6.72
N SER A 296 -3.08 -13.66 -5.55
CA SER A 296 -4.33 -14.17 -5.02
C SER A 296 -4.32 -14.15 -3.50
N THR A 297 -5.51 -14.15 -2.90
CA THR A 297 -5.69 -14.36 -1.46
C THR A 297 -5.04 -15.65 -0.96
N ALA A 298 -4.88 -16.67 -1.83
CA ALA A 298 -4.20 -17.92 -1.49
C ALA A 298 -2.68 -17.72 -1.31
N GLU A 299 -2.04 -16.97 -2.22
CA GLU A 299 -0.62 -16.61 -2.07
C GLU A 299 -0.40 -15.72 -0.84
N TRP A 300 -1.36 -14.82 -0.54
CA TRP A 300 -1.34 -14.00 0.65
C TRP A 300 -1.32 -14.84 1.92
N LEU A 301 -2.22 -15.82 1.99
CA LEU A 301 -2.35 -16.74 3.10
C LEU A 301 -1.11 -17.63 3.26
N ALA A 302 -0.48 -18.03 2.15
CA ALA A 302 0.72 -18.87 2.18
C ALA A 302 1.95 -18.18 2.82
N GLN A 303 1.94 -16.85 2.96
CA GLN A 303 3.01 -16.11 3.65
C GLN A 303 2.86 -16.12 5.18
N ARG A 304 1.70 -16.57 5.71
CA ARG A 304 1.42 -16.61 7.15
C ARG A 304 2.01 -17.85 7.81
N VAL A 305 3.33 -17.99 7.72
CA VAL A 305 4.09 -19.10 8.30
C VAL A 305 5.19 -18.55 9.21
N PRO A 306 5.30 -19.01 10.47
CA PRO A 306 6.35 -18.56 11.36
C PRO A 306 7.72 -19.08 10.88
N THR A 307 8.76 -18.27 11.07
CA THR A 307 10.14 -18.69 10.91
C THR A 307 10.52 -19.79 11.91
N ALA A 308 11.68 -20.42 11.71
CA ALA A 308 12.17 -21.46 12.62
C ALA A 308 12.49 -20.94 14.04
N SER A 309 12.90 -19.67 14.18
CA SER A 309 13.09 -19.04 15.49
C SER A 309 11.75 -18.75 16.17
N GLU A 310 10.80 -18.17 15.46
CA GLU A 310 9.45 -17.90 15.96
C GLU A 310 8.73 -19.19 16.38
N SER A 311 8.80 -20.25 15.55
CA SER A 311 8.17 -21.55 15.85
C SER A 311 8.65 -22.15 17.17
N ARG A 312 9.94 -22.01 17.48
CA ARG A 312 10.51 -22.46 18.77
C ARG A 312 9.94 -21.63 19.93
N MET A 313 9.93 -20.30 19.80
CA MET A 313 9.40 -19.41 20.85
C MET A 313 7.91 -19.62 21.09
N ILE A 314 7.13 -19.84 20.02
CA ILE A 314 5.71 -20.17 20.11
C ILE A 314 5.51 -21.49 20.85
N THR A 315 6.29 -22.52 20.53
CA THR A 315 6.23 -23.82 21.21
C THR A 315 6.53 -23.67 22.70
N ASP A 316 7.58 -22.94 23.06
CA ASP A 316 7.97 -22.69 24.46
C ASP A 316 6.91 -21.89 25.22
N TYR A 317 6.36 -20.83 24.60
CA TYR A 317 5.30 -20.02 25.17
C TYR A 317 4.03 -20.84 25.43
N LEU A 318 3.61 -21.65 24.45
CA LEU A 318 2.44 -22.50 24.55
C LEU A 318 2.65 -23.64 25.57
N ALA A 319 3.86 -24.15 25.76
CA ALA A 319 4.16 -25.13 26.81
C ALA A 319 3.99 -24.53 28.23
N GLN A 320 4.31 -23.25 28.40
CA GLN A 320 4.17 -22.54 29.69
C GLN A 320 2.72 -22.17 30.02
N HIS A 321 1.84 -22.05 29.02
CA HIS A 321 0.45 -21.62 29.16
C HIS A 321 -0.52 -22.76 28.83
N ALA A 322 -0.39 -23.90 29.51
CA ALA A 322 -1.03 -25.15 29.10
C ALA A 322 -2.57 -25.16 29.16
N THR A 323 -3.16 -24.40 30.08
CA THR A 323 -4.59 -24.44 30.46
C THR A 323 -5.49 -23.59 29.56
N GLY A 324 -6.76 -23.99 29.38
CA GLY A 324 -7.77 -23.17 28.71
C GLY A 324 -7.75 -23.22 27.18
N ARG A 325 -7.22 -24.31 26.61
CA ARG A 325 -6.92 -24.46 25.17
C ARG A 325 -7.33 -25.82 24.59
N GLU A 326 -8.19 -26.55 25.30
CA GLU A 326 -8.84 -27.73 24.72
C GLU A 326 -10.01 -27.28 23.83
N LEU A 327 -9.94 -27.59 22.54
CA LEU A 327 -10.92 -27.17 21.55
C LEU A 327 -11.67 -28.39 21.00
N ALA A 328 -12.99 -28.42 21.21
CA ALA A 328 -13.87 -29.36 20.55
C ALA A 328 -14.31 -28.83 19.19
N LEU A 329 -13.97 -29.57 18.13
CA LEU A 329 -14.43 -29.32 16.77
C LEU A 329 -15.59 -30.28 16.48
N VAL A 330 -16.80 -29.74 16.41
CA VAL A 330 -18.00 -30.52 16.04
C VAL A 330 -18.20 -30.39 14.54
N ILE A 331 -17.83 -31.45 13.82
CA ILE A 331 -17.92 -31.55 12.36
C ILE A 331 -19.27 -32.14 11.98
N ILE A 332 -20.07 -31.37 11.26
CA ILE A 332 -21.45 -31.68 10.88
C ILE A 332 -21.46 -32.12 9.42
N ASP A 333 -21.87 -33.36 9.19
CA ASP A 333 -22.02 -33.98 7.87
C ASP A 333 -23.49 -34.37 7.66
N ASN A 334 -24.27 -33.40 7.19
CA ASN A 334 -25.71 -33.60 6.97
C ASN A 334 -26.00 -34.56 5.80
N ASP A 335 -25.12 -34.58 4.79
CA ASP A 335 -25.35 -35.29 3.53
C ASP A 335 -24.73 -36.71 3.50
N GLY A 336 -23.87 -37.04 4.48
CA GLY A 336 -23.11 -38.29 4.44
C GLY A 336 -22.00 -38.26 3.38
N ASP A 337 -21.47 -37.07 3.08
CA ASP A 337 -20.52 -36.84 1.98
C ASP A 337 -19.08 -37.13 2.47
N GLU A 338 -18.62 -38.35 2.17
CA GLU A 338 -17.32 -38.84 2.60
C GLU A 338 -16.17 -37.94 2.08
N ASP A 339 -16.21 -37.49 0.83
CA ASP A 339 -15.13 -36.68 0.25
C ASP A 339 -15.00 -35.33 0.95
N LYS A 340 -16.12 -34.68 1.26
CA LYS A 340 -16.14 -33.42 2.02
C LYS A 340 -15.64 -33.60 3.45
N LEU A 341 -16.08 -34.65 4.13
CA LEU A 341 -15.63 -34.96 5.48
C LEU A 341 -14.12 -35.21 5.52
N LEU A 342 -13.61 -36.00 4.56
CA LEU A 342 -12.17 -36.26 4.41
C LEU A 342 -11.38 -34.97 4.17
N ALA A 343 -11.85 -34.09 3.29
CA ALA A 343 -11.21 -32.81 3.04
C ALA A 343 -11.07 -31.96 4.31
N THR A 344 -12.11 -31.91 5.15
CA THR A 344 -12.06 -31.24 6.45
C THR A 344 -11.03 -31.88 7.38
N LEU A 345 -11.06 -33.20 7.56
CA LEU A 345 -10.14 -33.94 8.46
C LEU A 345 -8.67 -33.84 8.02
N ASP A 346 -8.41 -33.92 6.72
CA ASP A 346 -7.07 -33.77 6.14
C ASP A 346 -6.55 -32.34 6.37
N SER A 347 -7.41 -31.33 6.22
CA SER A 347 -7.03 -29.94 6.50
C SER A 347 -6.67 -29.71 7.97
N ILE A 348 -7.41 -30.32 8.91
CA ILE A 348 -7.11 -30.25 10.35
C ILE A 348 -5.75 -30.88 10.64
N THR A 349 -5.49 -32.06 10.06
CA THR A 349 -4.23 -32.79 10.25
C THR A 349 -3.05 -31.99 9.69
N ALA A 350 -3.21 -31.39 8.50
CA ALA A 350 -2.18 -30.56 7.87
C ALA A 350 -1.93 -29.24 8.62
N ALA A 351 -2.96 -28.66 9.24
CA ALA A 351 -2.89 -27.42 10.01
C ALA A 351 -2.57 -27.65 11.50
N GLN A 352 -2.42 -28.90 11.95
CA GLN A 352 -2.29 -29.22 13.36
C GLN A 352 -0.99 -28.64 13.94
N HIS A 353 -1.15 -27.87 15.03
CA HIS A 353 -0.04 -27.29 15.78
C HIS A 353 -0.03 -27.87 17.20
N PRO A 354 1.14 -28.19 17.79
CA PRO A 354 1.24 -28.83 19.12
C PRO A 354 0.67 -28.00 20.29
N GLY A 355 0.22 -26.77 20.05
CA GLY A 355 -0.27 -25.85 21.09
C GLY A 355 -1.75 -25.97 21.45
N VAL A 356 -2.62 -26.41 20.54
CA VAL A 356 -4.05 -26.60 20.80
C VAL A 356 -4.35 -28.09 20.83
N LYS A 357 -5.05 -28.54 21.87
CA LYS A 357 -5.49 -29.93 21.97
C LYS A 357 -6.88 -30.03 21.35
N LEU A 358 -6.97 -30.77 20.25
CA LEU A 358 -8.20 -30.91 19.48
C LEU A 358 -8.96 -32.16 19.90
N LEU A 359 -10.24 -32.00 20.21
CA LEU A 359 -11.22 -33.08 20.31
C LEU A 359 -12.11 -33.02 19.07
N ARG A 360 -11.96 -33.97 18.14
CA ARG A 360 -12.75 -34.02 16.92
C ARG A 360 -13.99 -34.88 17.15
N ILE A 361 -15.17 -34.30 16.90
CA ILE A 361 -16.46 -34.97 17.09
C ILE A 361 -17.22 -34.90 15.78
N ILE A 362 -17.50 -36.06 15.19
CA ILE A 362 -18.16 -36.16 13.88
C ILE A 362 -19.64 -36.52 14.10
N LEU A 363 -20.52 -35.62 13.66
CA LEU A 363 -21.97 -35.80 13.58
C LEU A 363 -22.35 -36.05 12.12
N THR A 364 -22.76 -37.27 11.78
CA THR A 364 -23.10 -37.65 10.38
C THR A 364 -24.48 -38.29 10.29
N SER A 365 -25.14 -38.15 9.14
CA SER A 365 -26.45 -38.76 8.86
C SER A 365 -26.37 -40.24 8.44
N THR A 366 -25.20 -40.72 8.01
CA THR A 366 -24.97 -42.10 7.54
C THR A 366 -24.14 -42.91 8.54
N ASP A 367 -24.17 -44.24 8.40
CA ASP A 367 -23.23 -45.11 9.10
C ASP A 367 -21.90 -45.05 8.33
N LEU A 368 -20.90 -44.33 8.87
CA LEU A 368 -19.60 -44.13 8.21
C LEU A 368 -18.83 -45.44 8.05
N ALA A 369 -18.39 -45.74 6.82
CA ALA A 369 -17.56 -46.91 6.47
C ALA A 369 -16.04 -46.66 6.56
N VAL A 370 -15.59 -45.59 7.23
CA VAL A 370 -14.21 -45.11 7.15
C VAL A 370 -13.35 -45.64 8.31
N ASP A 371 -12.65 -46.75 8.06
CA ASP A 371 -11.62 -47.35 8.94
C ASP A 371 -10.23 -46.66 8.82
N ARG A 372 -10.12 -45.52 8.12
CA ARG A 372 -8.83 -44.88 7.77
C ARG A 372 -8.24 -43.89 8.78
N TYR A 373 -8.99 -43.37 9.75
CA TYR A 373 -8.50 -42.36 10.71
C TYR A 373 -8.47 -42.90 12.14
N ASP A 374 -7.42 -42.52 12.86
CA ASP A 374 -6.95 -43.07 14.14
C ASP A 374 -7.97 -42.93 15.30
N CYS A 375 -7.76 -43.73 16.32
CA CYS A 375 -8.66 -44.06 17.44
C CYS A 375 -9.09 -42.94 18.43
N GLU A 376 -8.84 -41.65 18.14
CA GLU A 376 -9.16 -40.53 19.04
C GLU A 376 -10.45 -39.76 18.70
N ASP A 377 -11.08 -40.03 17.55
CA ASP A 377 -12.27 -39.29 17.09
C ASP A 377 -13.58 -39.88 17.64
N VAL A 378 -14.41 -39.02 18.22
CA VAL A 378 -15.74 -39.43 18.70
C VAL A 378 -16.73 -39.35 17.55
N ARG A 379 -17.35 -40.48 17.21
CA ARG A 379 -18.34 -40.59 16.13
C ARG A 379 -19.74 -40.75 16.70
N ARG A 380 -20.69 -39.93 16.25
CA ARG A 380 -22.10 -40.05 16.62
C ARG A 380 -22.99 -39.92 15.38
N ARG A 381 -23.97 -40.82 15.27
CA ARG A 381 -25.02 -40.68 14.27
C ARG A 381 -25.96 -39.55 14.68
N MET A 382 -26.24 -38.63 13.78
CA MET A 382 -27.17 -37.53 14.02
C MET A 382 -28.61 -38.07 13.97
N GLN A 383 -29.14 -38.45 15.14
CA GLN A 383 -30.51 -38.97 15.29
C GLN A 383 -31.50 -37.95 15.88
N GLN A 384 -31.00 -36.78 16.25
CA GLN A 384 -31.74 -35.74 16.96
C GLN A 384 -31.35 -34.36 16.41
N PRO A 385 -32.12 -33.30 16.70
CA PRO A 385 -31.79 -31.94 16.31
C PRO A 385 -30.36 -31.52 16.68
N LEU A 386 -29.74 -30.69 15.85
CA LEU A 386 -28.33 -30.30 16.01
C LEU A 386 -28.07 -29.67 17.38
N ALA A 387 -28.96 -28.77 17.82
CA ALA A 387 -28.86 -28.11 19.12
C ALA A 387 -28.80 -29.13 20.28
N VAL A 388 -29.65 -30.16 20.25
CA VAL A 388 -29.69 -31.21 21.28
C VAL A 388 -28.39 -32.03 21.27
N ALA A 389 -27.88 -32.38 20.10
CA ALA A 389 -26.63 -33.12 19.96
C ALA A 389 -25.42 -32.34 20.48
N VAL A 390 -25.31 -31.06 20.15
CA VAL A 390 -24.21 -30.21 20.61
C VAL A 390 -24.28 -29.98 22.12
N ASN A 391 -25.48 -29.79 22.68
CA ASN A 391 -25.65 -29.62 24.12
C ASN A 391 -25.24 -30.88 24.91
N GLN A 392 -25.58 -32.07 24.39
CA GLN A 392 -25.10 -33.32 24.97
C GLN A 392 -23.59 -33.45 24.88
N ILE A 393 -22.98 -33.11 23.74
CA ILE A 393 -21.51 -33.10 23.58
C ILE A 393 -20.85 -32.19 24.63
N ALA A 394 -21.39 -30.99 24.84
CA ALA A 394 -20.89 -30.07 25.86
C ALA A 394 -20.98 -30.67 27.27
N GLY A 395 -22.02 -31.45 27.56
CA GLY A 395 -22.15 -32.18 28.83
C GLY A 395 -21.20 -33.38 28.97
N ASP A 396 -21.04 -34.17 27.92
CA ASP A 396 -20.39 -35.48 27.94
C ASP A 396 -18.85 -35.42 27.94
N TYR A 397 -18.26 -34.38 27.35
CA TYR A 397 -16.81 -34.27 27.17
C TYR A 397 -16.21 -33.07 27.92
N ALA A 398 -14.94 -33.23 28.31
CA ALA A 398 -14.11 -32.16 28.86
C ALA A 398 -13.36 -31.47 27.72
N PHE A 399 -13.56 -30.16 27.62
CA PHE A 399 -12.85 -29.23 26.75
C PHE A 399 -13.14 -27.80 27.24
N ASP A 400 -12.41 -26.80 26.75
CA ASP A 400 -12.58 -25.41 27.15
C ASP A 400 -13.48 -24.63 26.17
N TRP A 401 -13.29 -24.89 24.87
CA TRP A 401 -13.95 -24.19 23.77
C TRP A 401 -14.64 -25.16 22.80
N LEU A 402 -15.75 -24.73 22.19
CA LEU A 402 -16.48 -25.48 21.18
C LEU A 402 -16.66 -24.65 19.91
N MET A 403 -16.46 -25.27 18.75
CA MET A 403 -16.69 -24.66 17.44
C MET A 403 -17.44 -25.63 16.52
N LEU A 404 -18.41 -25.10 15.77
CA LEU A 404 -19.16 -25.85 14.75
C LEU A 404 -18.52 -25.66 13.37
N VAL A 405 -18.44 -26.76 12.61
CA VAL A 405 -17.86 -26.82 11.26
C VAL A 405 -18.71 -27.74 10.38
N GLN A 406 -18.95 -27.38 9.14
CA GLN A 406 -19.60 -28.25 8.16
C GLN A 406 -18.56 -29.10 7.41
N ALA A 407 -18.90 -30.34 7.08
CA ALA A 407 -18.07 -31.16 6.21
C ALA A 407 -17.84 -30.44 4.85
N GLY A 408 -16.58 -30.38 4.42
CA GLY A 408 -16.12 -29.67 3.22
C GLY A 408 -15.49 -28.30 3.49
N GLU A 409 -15.70 -27.74 4.68
CA GLU A 409 -14.97 -26.56 5.17
C GLU A 409 -13.55 -26.98 5.59
N THR A 410 -12.56 -26.16 5.29
CA THR A 410 -11.14 -26.50 5.52
C THR A 410 -10.44 -25.45 6.37
N PHE A 411 -9.61 -25.88 7.31
CA PHE A 411 -8.84 -25.00 8.19
C PHE A 411 -7.61 -24.44 7.49
N THR A 412 -7.23 -23.22 7.86
CA THR A 412 -5.94 -22.65 7.45
C THR A 412 -4.86 -22.99 8.48
N ALA A 413 -3.61 -23.17 8.03
CA ALA A 413 -2.48 -23.43 8.92
C ALA A 413 -2.25 -22.28 9.92
N GLY A 414 -2.31 -21.03 9.45
CA GLY A 414 -2.23 -19.84 10.31
C GLY A 414 -3.41 -19.74 11.29
N GLY A 415 -4.61 -20.16 10.89
CA GLY A 415 -5.83 -20.10 11.68
C GLY A 415 -5.78 -20.91 12.96
N LEU A 416 -5.42 -22.19 12.89
CA LEU A 416 -5.28 -23.04 14.09
C LEU A 416 -4.12 -22.59 14.98
N LEU A 417 -2.99 -22.17 14.38
CA LEU A 417 -1.85 -21.60 15.11
C LEU A 417 -2.28 -20.37 15.91
N MET A 418 -2.90 -19.38 15.27
CA MET A 418 -3.31 -18.14 15.93
C MET A 418 -4.48 -18.35 16.88
N THR A 419 -5.34 -19.33 16.65
CA THR A 419 -6.35 -19.74 17.64
C THR A 419 -5.66 -20.25 18.91
N SER A 420 -4.63 -21.09 18.78
CA SER A 420 -3.89 -21.59 19.95
C SER A 420 -3.24 -20.49 20.78
N LEU A 421 -2.79 -19.42 20.12
CA LEU A 421 -2.22 -18.23 20.78
C LEU A 421 -3.31 -17.30 21.34
N GLY A 422 -4.37 -17.07 20.58
CA GLY A 422 -5.46 -16.16 20.95
C GLY A 422 -6.29 -16.67 22.13
N LEU A 423 -6.50 -17.99 22.24
CA LEU A 423 -7.23 -18.59 23.35
C LEU A 423 -6.52 -18.42 24.70
N VAL A 424 -5.19 -18.26 24.72
CA VAL A 424 -4.45 -17.92 25.96
C VAL A 424 -4.92 -16.59 26.52
N SER A 425 -5.15 -15.59 25.66
CA SER A 425 -5.63 -14.26 26.06
C SER A 425 -7.16 -14.15 26.20
N ALA A 426 -7.92 -15.12 25.67
CA ALA A 426 -9.37 -15.04 25.58
C ALA A 426 -10.11 -15.76 26.72
N GLN A 427 -9.43 -16.16 27.80
CA GLN A 427 -10.04 -16.92 28.90
C GLN A 427 -11.23 -16.21 29.58
N GLU A 428 -11.26 -14.88 29.53
CA GLU A 428 -12.37 -14.07 30.08
C GLU A 428 -13.51 -13.85 29.06
N CYS A 429 -13.32 -14.24 27.80
CA CYS A 429 -14.35 -14.12 26.77
C CYS A 429 -15.38 -15.24 26.91
N ALA A 430 -16.66 -14.90 26.72
CA ALA A 430 -17.74 -15.87 26.59
C ALA A 430 -17.76 -16.53 25.20
N ALA A 431 -17.36 -15.78 24.17
CA ALA A 431 -17.18 -16.29 22.83
C ALA A 431 -16.10 -15.51 22.09
N VAL A 432 -15.46 -16.16 21.11
CA VAL A 432 -14.51 -15.55 20.19
C VAL A 432 -14.90 -15.92 18.77
N TYR A 433 -14.77 -15.03 17.81
CA TYR A 433 -14.90 -15.37 16.40
C TYR A 433 -13.67 -14.91 15.62
N GLY A 434 -13.45 -15.53 14.47
CA GLY A 434 -12.43 -15.09 13.53
C GLY A 434 -12.97 -14.75 12.15
N ASP A 435 -12.04 -14.49 11.25
CA ASP A 435 -12.29 -14.22 9.85
C ASP A 435 -12.41 -15.52 9.05
N GLN A 436 -12.93 -15.41 7.83
CA GLN A 436 -13.10 -16.55 6.93
C GLN A 436 -12.75 -16.18 5.48
N LEU A 437 -12.34 -17.19 4.72
CA LEU A 437 -12.17 -17.09 3.28
C LEU A 437 -13.36 -17.76 2.59
N LEU A 438 -13.85 -17.12 1.53
CA LEU A 438 -14.98 -17.58 0.73
C LEU A 438 -14.47 -18.10 -0.61
N ARG A 439 -14.73 -19.37 -0.91
CA ARG A 439 -14.45 -19.99 -2.20
C ARG A 439 -15.57 -19.64 -3.19
N GLY A 440 -15.20 -18.95 -4.27
CA GLY A 440 -16.07 -18.63 -5.39
C GLY A 440 -16.27 -19.82 -6.34
N ALA A 441 -17.21 -19.68 -7.28
CA ALA A 441 -17.52 -20.73 -8.26
C ALA A 441 -16.35 -21.07 -9.21
N ASP A 442 -15.40 -20.15 -9.36
CA ASP A 442 -14.15 -20.30 -10.12
C ASP A 442 -12.98 -20.79 -9.25
N ASN A 443 -13.25 -21.23 -8.01
CA ASN A 443 -12.27 -21.59 -6.98
C ASN A 443 -11.36 -20.44 -6.49
N GLN A 444 -11.62 -19.19 -6.87
CA GLN A 444 -10.90 -18.06 -6.28
C GLN A 444 -11.36 -17.80 -4.84
N LEU A 445 -10.42 -17.37 -4.00
CA LEU A 445 -10.69 -17.07 -2.59
C LEU A 445 -10.92 -15.57 -2.39
N GLY A 446 -12.11 -15.20 -1.91
CA GLY A 446 -12.43 -13.87 -1.41
C GLY A 446 -12.25 -13.78 0.10
N ALA A 447 -11.74 -12.67 0.62
CA ALA A 447 -11.57 -12.46 2.05
C ALA A 447 -12.81 -11.83 2.69
N SER A 448 -13.36 -12.48 3.72
CA SER A 448 -14.42 -11.95 4.58
C SER A 448 -13.81 -11.51 5.91
N CYS A 449 -13.27 -10.30 5.93
CA CYS A 449 -12.65 -9.63 7.06
C CYS A 449 -13.73 -8.97 7.92
N ARG A 450 -14.15 -9.64 8.98
CA ARG A 450 -15.19 -9.12 9.89
C ARG A 450 -14.62 -7.97 10.73
N PRO A 451 -15.41 -6.94 11.06
CA PRO A 451 -14.99 -5.95 12.04
C PRO A 451 -14.92 -6.59 13.44
N ASP A 452 -14.43 -5.83 14.43
CA ASP A 452 -14.75 -6.13 15.83
C ASP A 452 -16.27 -6.07 16.03
N PHE A 453 -16.73 -6.56 17.18
CA PHE A 453 -18.14 -6.88 17.38
C PHE A 453 -19.07 -5.72 17.01
N ASN A 454 -19.94 -5.97 16.03
CA ASN A 454 -20.85 -4.99 15.45
C ASN A 454 -22.29 -5.48 15.60
N LEU A 455 -23.01 -4.90 16.56
CA LEU A 455 -24.34 -5.35 16.96
C LEU A 455 -25.35 -5.20 15.83
N ASP A 456 -25.45 -4.00 15.25
CA ASP A 456 -26.43 -3.75 14.19
C ASP A 456 -26.11 -4.56 12.94
N TYR A 457 -24.83 -4.79 12.62
CA TYR A 457 -24.46 -5.64 11.49
C TYR A 457 -24.79 -7.13 11.72
N LEU A 458 -24.59 -7.64 12.94
CA LEU A 458 -25.00 -8.98 13.34
C LEU A 458 -26.52 -9.16 13.19
N LEU A 459 -27.30 -8.21 13.70
CA LEU A 459 -28.76 -8.29 13.67
C LEU A 459 -29.31 -8.13 12.24
N SER A 460 -28.68 -7.32 11.41
CA SER A 460 -29.11 -7.08 10.04
C SER A 460 -28.62 -8.10 9.01
N LEU A 461 -27.51 -8.81 9.28
CA LEU A 461 -26.95 -9.81 8.37
C LEU A 461 -26.37 -11.05 9.10
N PRO A 462 -27.21 -11.85 9.79
CA PRO A 462 -26.77 -12.95 10.65
C PRO A 462 -25.89 -13.98 9.92
N ALA A 463 -26.25 -14.36 8.70
CA ALA A 463 -25.53 -15.37 7.92
C ALA A 463 -24.03 -15.07 7.72
N VAL A 464 -23.65 -13.79 7.67
CA VAL A 464 -22.25 -13.35 7.50
C VAL A 464 -21.50 -13.28 8.83
N MET A 465 -22.20 -12.99 9.92
CA MET A 465 -21.60 -12.66 11.22
C MET A 465 -21.62 -13.79 12.25
N THR A 466 -22.42 -14.85 12.08
CA THR A 466 -22.71 -15.84 13.15
C THR A 466 -21.96 -17.16 13.05
N ARG A 467 -21.31 -17.45 11.92
CA ARG A 467 -20.66 -18.74 11.68
C ARG A 467 -19.25 -18.81 12.26
N HIS A 468 -18.86 -20.02 12.70
CA HIS A 468 -17.49 -20.37 13.10
C HIS A 468 -17.03 -19.65 14.38
N TRP A 469 -17.95 -19.47 15.33
CA TRP A 469 -17.65 -18.93 16.64
C TRP A 469 -17.08 -20.04 17.54
N LEU A 470 -16.12 -19.67 18.36
CA LEU A 470 -15.57 -20.44 19.48
C LEU A 470 -16.35 -20.05 20.73
N PHE A 471 -17.18 -20.94 21.24
CA PHE A 471 -17.97 -20.72 22.45
C PHE A 471 -17.27 -21.29 23.67
N ASN A 472 -17.17 -20.49 24.73
CA ASN A 472 -16.67 -20.98 26.02
C ASN A 472 -17.65 -22.03 26.56
N ARG A 473 -17.18 -23.24 26.82
CA ARG A 473 -18.02 -24.36 27.25
C ARG A 473 -18.81 -24.05 28.51
N ASN A 474 -18.17 -23.42 29.50
CA ASN A 474 -18.81 -23.14 30.79
C ASN A 474 -19.94 -22.12 30.62
N VAL A 475 -19.75 -21.10 29.78
CA VAL A 475 -20.80 -20.12 29.48
C VAL A 475 -21.93 -20.73 28.65
N LEU A 476 -21.59 -21.59 27.68
CA LEU A 476 -22.57 -22.35 26.91
C LEU A 476 -23.48 -23.18 27.83
N GLN A 477 -22.90 -23.86 28.82
CA GLN A 477 -23.66 -24.64 29.82
C GLN A 477 -24.45 -23.75 30.77
N GLU A 478 -23.86 -22.65 31.25
CA GLU A 478 -24.51 -21.69 32.15
C GLU A 478 -25.80 -21.12 31.55
N LEU A 479 -25.77 -20.80 30.24
CA LEU A 479 -26.90 -20.24 29.51
C LEU A 479 -27.88 -21.30 28.96
N GLY A 480 -27.67 -22.58 29.29
CA GLY A 480 -28.57 -23.68 28.92
C GLY A 480 -28.38 -24.25 27.51
N GLY A 481 -27.24 -23.97 26.86
CA GLY A 481 -26.90 -24.49 25.54
C GLY A 481 -27.71 -23.87 24.39
N PHE A 482 -27.58 -24.44 23.19
CA PHE A 482 -28.36 -24.06 22.00
C PHE A 482 -29.83 -24.44 22.16
N ASP A 483 -30.73 -23.54 21.75
CA ASP A 483 -32.17 -23.76 21.85
C ASP A 483 -32.67 -24.59 20.65
N ALA A 484 -33.25 -25.76 20.92
CA ALA A 484 -33.75 -26.68 19.90
C ALA A 484 -35.01 -26.17 19.18
N GLU A 485 -35.64 -25.08 19.63
CA GLU A 485 -36.74 -24.45 18.90
C GLU A 485 -36.29 -23.62 17.68
N PHE A 486 -34.97 -23.44 17.50
CA PHE A 486 -34.34 -22.61 16.47
C PHE A 486 -33.33 -23.41 15.63
N ASP A 487 -33.75 -24.56 15.10
CA ASP A 487 -32.88 -25.50 14.37
C ASP A 487 -32.22 -24.90 13.12
N ASP A 488 -32.85 -23.92 12.46
CA ASP A 488 -32.28 -23.27 11.26
C ASP A 488 -31.28 -22.14 11.60
N ALA A 489 -31.21 -21.71 12.86
CA ALA A 489 -30.38 -20.59 13.32
C ALA A 489 -29.81 -20.74 14.76
N PRO A 490 -29.26 -21.91 15.15
CA PRO A 490 -28.90 -22.18 16.54
C PRO A 490 -27.76 -21.30 17.05
N GLU A 491 -26.73 -21.05 16.24
CA GLU A 491 -25.63 -20.14 16.59
C GLU A 491 -26.13 -18.70 16.75
N PHE A 492 -26.96 -18.21 15.83
CA PHE A 492 -27.48 -16.84 15.88
C PHE A 492 -28.36 -16.60 17.11
N GLU A 493 -29.28 -17.54 17.39
CA GLU A 493 -30.11 -17.50 18.59
C GLU A 493 -29.26 -17.38 19.85
N PHE A 494 -28.26 -18.24 19.97
CA PHE A 494 -27.40 -18.30 21.15
C PHE A 494 -26.55 -17.05 21.30
N ILE A 495 -25.97 -16.53 20.20
CA ILE A 495 -25.19 -15.29 20.22
C ILE A 495 -26.07 -14.12 20.70
N VAL A 496 -27.31 -13.98 20.18
CA VAL A 496 -28.22 -12.91 20.62
C VAL A 496 -28.56 -13.05 22.10
N ARG A 497 -28.84 -14.26 22.59
CA ARG A 497 -29.10 -14.52 24.01
C ARG A 497 -27.86 -14.24 24.88
N LEU A 498 -26.67 -14.62 24.42
CA LEU A 498 -25.40 -14.33 25.10
C LEU A 498 -25.17 -12.82 25.24
N ILE A 499 -25.48 -12.03 24.21
CA ILE A 499 -25.37 -10.56 24.27
C ILE A 499 -26.39 -9.97 25.25
N GLU A 500 -27.60 -10.49 25.30
CA GLU A 500 -28.66 -10.05 26.22
C GLU A 500 -28.27 -10.30 27.70
N GLU A 501 -27.60 -11.42 27.99
CA GLU A 501 -27.28 -11.83 29.37
C GLU A 501 -25.89 -11.37 29.84
N LYS A 502 -24.87 -11.39 28.97
CA LYS A 502 -23.46 -11.09 29.30
C LYS A 502 -22.98 -9.74 28.76
N GLY A 503 -23.70 -9.15 27.81
CA GLY A 503 -23.32 -7.91 27.14
C GLY A 503 -22.26 -8.11 26.05
N ILE A 504 -22.08 -7.06 25.23
CA ILE A 504 -21.18 -7.09 24.06
C ILE A 504 -19.69 -7.18 24.42
N GLY A 505 -19.30 -6.78 25.64
CA GLY A 505 -17.91 -6.79 26.10
C GLY A 505 -17.37 -8.19 26.37
N ALA A 506 -18.22 -9.21 26.40
CA ALA A 506 -17.83 -10.61 26.60
C ALA A 506 -17.37 -11.30 25.30
N ILE A 507 -17.37 -10.60 24.16
CA ILE A 507 -17.07 -11.16 22.84
C ILE A 507 -15.68 -10.70 22.39
N GLY A 508 -14.82 -11.68 22.07
CA GLY A 508 -13.53 -11.45 21.45
C GLY A 508 -13.58 -11.57 19.93
N HIS A 509 -12.71 -10.85 19.24
CA HIS A 509 -12.46 -11.02 17.81
C HIS A 509 -10.98 -11.36 17.59
N LEU A 510 -10.73 -12.47 16.90
CA LEU A 510 -9.41 -12.87 16.44
C LEU A 510 -9.34 -12.54 14.95
N ALA A 511 -8.65 -11.44 14.59
CA ALA A 511 -8.47 -11.01 13.20
C ALA A 511 -7.53 -11.96 12.41
N GLU A 512 -7.93 -13.21 12.27
CA GLU A 512 -7.25 -14.29 11.54
C GLU A 512 -8.26 -15.16 10.79
N PHE A 513 -7.87 -15.63 9.62
CA PHE A 513 -8.69 -16.49 8.78
C PHE A 513 -8.67 -17.92 9.28
N LEU A 514 -9.73 -18.34 9.98
CA LEU A 514 -9.78 -19.67 10.60
C LEU A 514 -10.13 -20.76 9.57
N ILE A 515 -11.11 -20.47 8.71
CA ILE A 515 -11.73 -21.41 7.80
C ILE A 515 -11.80 -20.86 6.37
N ILE A 516 -11.67 -21.77 5.40
CA ILE A 516 -12.10 -21.60 4.02
C ILE A 516 -13.42 -22.35 3.83
N THR A 517 -14.46 -21.63 3.44
CA THR A 517 -15.82 -22.14 3.18
C THR A 517 -16.28 -21.71 1.80
N ASP A 518 -17.25 -22.41 1.21
CA ASP A 518 -17.90 -21.96 -0.01
C ASP A 518 -18.68 -20.66 0.20
N SER A 519 -18.86 -19.89 -0.87
CA SER A 519 -19.59 -18.61 -0.84
C SER A 519 -21.01 -18.77 -0.27
N LEU A 520 -21.39 -17.87 0.62
CA LEU A 520 -22.67 -17.92 1.32
C LEU A 520 -23.83 -17.59 0.37
N SER A 521 -24.83 -18.47 0.32
CA SER A 521 -26.13 -18.16 -0.28
C SER A 521 -27.03 -17.49 0.75
N LEU A 522 -27.22 -16.18 0.63
CA LEU A 522 -28.07 -15.41 1.55
C LEU A 522 -29.55 -15.79 1.35
N ARG A 523 -30.19 -16.21 2.44
CA ARG A 523 -31.60 -16.58 2.50
C ARG A 523 -32.21 -16.05 3.78
N SER A 524 -33.48 -15.65 3.74
CA SER A 524 -34.21 -15.29 4.96
C SER A 524 -34.84 -16.54 5.55
N THR A 525 -34.54 -16.86 6.80
CA THR A 525 -35.18 -17.98 7.52
C THR A 525 -36.24 -17.48 8.51
N ALA A 526 -37.21 -18.35 8.82
CA ALA A 526 -38.24 -18.04 9.80
C ALA A 526 -37.66 -17.93 11.21
N ASP A 527 -36.66 -18.74 11.54
CA ASP A 527 -36.02 -18.74 12.86
C ASP A 527 -35.18 -17.50 13.10
N GLU A 528 -34.41 -17.00 12.12
CA GLU A 528 -33.73 -15.71 12.23
C GLU A 528 -34.73 -14.58 12.52
N ALA A 529 -35.87 -14.55 11.81
CA ALA A 529 -36.91 -13.55 12.05
C ALA A 529 -37.54 -13.68 13.45
N ARG A 530 -37.74 -14.92 13.94
CA ARG A 530 -38.24 -15.19 15.30
C ARG A 530 -37.23 -14.75 16.37
N VAL A 531 -35.93 -15.01 16.19
CA VAL A 531 -34.86 -14.54 17.09
C VAL A 531 -34.88 -13.02 17.20
N LEU A 532 -34.95 -12.32 16.06
CA LEU A 532 -35.01 -10.86 16.01
C LEU A 532 -36.29 -10.30 16.65
N ALA A 533 -37.45 -10.92 16.41
CA ALA A 533 -38.70 -10.51 17.03
C ALA A 533 -38.67 -10.70 18.56
N ARG A 534 -38.11 -11.82 19.02
CA ARG A 534 -37.87 -12.09 20.45
C ARG A 534 -36.93 -11.06 21.05
N HIS A 535 -35.84 -10.72 20.36
CA HIS A 535 -34.89 -9.71 20.78
C HIS A 535 -35.57 -8.35 21.00
N LEU A 536 -36.37 -7.89 20.03
CA LEU A 536 -37.14 -6.65 20.14
C LEU A 536 -38.08 -6.67 21.36
N GLN A 537 -38.82 -7.76 21.56
CA GLN A 537 -39.72 -7.92 22.70
C GLN A 537 -38.99 -7.88 24.04
N ARG A 538 -37.88 -8.62 24.19
CA ARG A 538 -37.05 -8.65 25.41
C ARG A 538 -36.47 -7.28 25.73
N ARG A 539 -36.11 -6.52 24.70
CA ARG A 539 -35.60 -5.15 24.81
C ARG A 539 -36.70 -4.11 25.11
N GLY A 540 -37.97 -4.51 25.17
CA GLY A 540 -39.11 -3.66 25.52
C GLY A 540 -39.82 -3.00 24.33
N TYR A 541 -39.49 -3.40 23.09
CA TYR A 541 -40.09 -2.86 21.87
C TYR A 541 -41.32 -3.66 21.45
N ALA A 542 -42.43 -3.50 22.19
CA ALA A 542 -43.65 -4.27 21.98
C ALA A 542 -44.30 -4.06 20.58
N GLN A 543 -44.04 -2.93 19.93
CA GLN A 543 -44.50 -2.61 18.57
C GLN A 543 -43.37 -2.75 17.53
N GLY A 544 -42.27 -3.42 17.89
CA GLY A 544 -41.16 -3.64 16.98
C GLY A 544 -41.53 -4.58 15.82
N GLU A 545 -41.01 -4.29 14.63
CA GLU A 545 -41.21 -5.08 13.41
C GLU A 545 -39.87 -5.52 12.84
N VAL A 546 -39.83 -6.77 12.36
CA VAL A 546 -38.71 -7.34 11.61
C VAL A 546 -39.10 -7.38 10.14
N LEU A 547 -38.36 -6.66 9.30
CA LEU A 547 -38.54 -6.65 7.86
C LEU A 547 -37.37 -7.37 7.20
N SER A 548 -37.60 -8.00 6.05
CA SER A 548 -36.52 -8.59 5.24
C SER A 548 -36.59 -8.06 3.80
N PRO A 549 -35.96 -6.90 3.52
CA PRO A 549 -36.07 -6.26 2.21
C PRO A 549 -35.35 -7.03 1.09
N LEU A 550 -34.34 -7.82 1.45
CA LEU A 550 -33.59 -8.71 0.57
C LEU A 550 -33.37 -10.05 1.29
N PRO A 551 -33.18 -11.17 0.56
CA PRO A 551 -32.86 -12.46 1.18
C PRO A 551 -31.69 -12.36 2.17
N GLY A 552 -31.91 -12.83 3.40
CA GLY A 552 -30.93 -12.83 4.50
C GLY A 552 -30.62 -11.45 5.10
N HIS A 553 -31.18 -10.37 4.54
CA HIS A 553 -31.03 -9.03 5.08
C HIS A 553 -32.22 -8.71 5.96
N TYR A 554 -31.94 -8.16 7.14
CA TYR A 554 -32.97 -7.82 8.12
C TYR A 554 -32.89 -6.34 8.49
N ARG A 555 -34.06 -5.71 8.55
CA ARG A 555 -34.25 -4.34 8.99
C ARG A 555 -35.16 -4.34 10.21
N LEU A 556 -34.67 -3.78 11.31
CA LEU A 556 -35.43 -3.67 12.55
C LEU A 556 -36.09 -2.30 12.65
N ARG A 557 -37.42 -2.28 12.75
CA ARG A 557 -38.16 -1.10 13.17
C ARG A 557 -38.52 -1.26 14.64
N TYR A 558 -38.09 -0.33 15.47
CA TYR A 558 -38.25 -0.46 16.92
C TYR A 558 -39.64 -0.03 17.42
N GLY A 559 -40.46 0.60 16.57
CA GLY A 559 -41.86 0.91 16.90
C GLY A 559 -42.01 1.88 18.09
N HIS A 560 -41.14 2.89 18.18
CA HIS A 560 -41.19 3.88 19.26
C HIS A 560 -42.54 4.62 19.26
N GLN A 561 -43.15 4.75 20.44
CA GLN A 561 -44.41 5.49 20.60
C GLN A 561 -44.20 7.01 20.67
N GLN A 562 -42.99 7.44 21.06
CA GLN A 562 -42.66 8.84 21.22
C GLN A 562 -42.30 9.45 19.86
N GLN A 563 -42.73 10.69 19.66
CA GLN A 563 -42.31 11.54 18.54
C GLN A 563 -41.58 12.74 19.14
N PRO A 564 -40.28 12.61 19.50
CA PRO A 564 -39.53 13.69 20.14
C PRO A 564 -39.32 14.86 19.19
N LEU A 565 -39.17 16.07 19.74
CA LEU A 565 -38.87 17.24 18.93
C LEU A 565 -37.43 17.15 18.40
N VAL A 566 -37.23 17.34 17.10
CA VAL A 566 -35.90 17.40 16.47
C VAL A 566 -35.55 18.84 16.10
N SER A 567 -34.42 19.35 16.57
CA SER A 567 -33.87 20.65 16.13
C SER A 567 -32.89 20.43 14.98
N ILE A 568 -33.29 20.84 13.77
CA ILE A 568 -32.44 20.76 12.58
C ILE A 568 -31.61 22.04 12.47
N ILE A 569 -30.29 21.92 12.52
CA ILE A 569 -29.34 23.04 12.54
C ILE A 569 -28.66 23.13 11.17
N ILE A 570 -28.78 24.29 10.51
CA ILE A 570 -28.19 24.54 9.19
C ILE A 570 -27.31 25.80 9.23
N PRO A 571 -25.99 25.67 9.37
CA PRO A 571 -25.04 26.77 9.22
C PRO A 571 -24.98 27.27 7.78
N THR A 572 -24.92 28.59 7.57
CA THR A 572 -24.80 29.17 6.22
C THR A 572 -24.04 30.51 6.20
N LYS A 573 -23.40 30.80 5.06
CA LYS A 573 -22.83 32.12 4.73
C LYS A 573 -22.79 32.33 3.22
N ASP A 574 -23.50 33.34 2.72
CA ASP A 574 -23.45 33.83 1.33
C ASP A 574 -23.56 32.75 0.21
N GLN A 575 -24.26 31.65 0.50
CA GLN A 575 -24.51 30.54 -0.44
C GLN A 575 -26.00 30.35 -0.67
N LEU A 576 -26.67 31.43 -1.07
CA LEU A 576 -28.14 31.48 -1.13
C LEU A 576 -28.78 30.41 -2.03
N PRO A 577 -28.34 30.15 -3.27
CA PRO A 577 -28.98 29.16 -4.14
C PRO A 577 -29.02 27.75 -3.53
N VAL A 578 -27.92 27.40 -2.87
CA VAL A 578 -27.68 26.11 -2.24
C VAL A 578 -28.55 25.96 -0.99
N LEU A 579 -28.58 27.01 -0.15
CA LEU A 579 -29.44 27.08 1.04
C LEU A 579 -30.93 26.97 0.68
N ILE A 580 -31.36 27.64 -0.40
CA ILE A 580 -32.76 27.57 -0.88
C ILE A 580 -33.12 26.13 -1.24
N ALA A 581 -32.28 25.45 -2.01
CA ALA A 581 -32.53 24.05 -2.39
C ALA A 581 -32.65 23.13 -1.16
N CYS A 582 -31.74 23.28 -0.19
CA CYS A 582 -31.76 22.55 1.06
C CYS A 582 -33.07 22.76 1.84
N VAL A 583 -33.38 24.01 2.19
CA VAL A 583 -34.56 24.34 3.00
C VAL A 583 -35.86 23.97 2.27
N THR A 584 -35.94 24.20 0.97
CA THR A 584 -37.13 23.86 0.17
C THR A 584 -37.37 22.36 0.16
N SER A 585 -36.35 21.56 -0.16
CA SER A 585 -36.47 20.09 -0.17
C SER A 585 -36.81 19.52 1.21
N LEU A 586 -36.27 20.11 2.28
CA LEU A 586 -36.57 19.73 3.66
C LEU A 586 -38.03 19.99 4.01
N LEU A 587 -38.55 21.19 3.73
CA LEU A 587 -39.92 21.57 4.04
C LEU A 587 -40.96 20.80 3.20
N GLU A 588 -40.66 20.56 1.92
CA GLU A 588 -41.58 19.90 0.99
C GLU A 588 -41.64 18.38 1.19
N LYS A 589 -40.52 17.72 1.47
CA LYS A 589 -40.45 16.24 1.43
C LYS A 589 -40.44 15.58 2.79
N THR A 590 -40.03 16.25 3.87
CA THR A 590 -39.89 15.59 5.17
C THR A 590 -41.26 15.22 5.75
N ARG A 591 -41.51 13.91 5.92
CA ARG A 591 -42.78 13.38 6.44
C ARG A 591 -42.95 13.63 7.94
N TYR A 592 -41.87 13.46 8.70
CA TYR A 592 -41.87 13.68 10.15
C TYR A 592 -42.24 15.13 10.48
N ARG A 593 -43.21 15.34 11.38
CA ARG A 593 -43.80 16.68 11.61
C ARG A 593 -43.24 17.41 12.83
N ASN A 594 -42.71 16.69 13.83
CA ASN A 594 -42.28 17.29 15.08
C ASN A 594 -40.82 17.73 15.04
N TYR A 595 -40.50 18.71 14.20
CA TYR A 595 -39.16 19.30 14.11
C TYR A 595 -39.23 20.83 14.17
N GLU A 596 -38.14 21.47 14.58
CA GLU A 596 -37.86 22.88 14.34
C GLU A 596 -36.63 23.04 13.41
N LEU A 597 -36.55 24.16 12.72
CA LEU A 597 -35.47 24.50 11.80
C LEU A 597 -34.73 25.74 12.32
N LEU A 598 -33.45 25.57 12.61
CA LEU A 598 -32.52 26.63 13.04
C LEU A 598 -31.52 26.92 11.92
N ILE A 599 -31.76 27.99 11.17
CA ILE A 599 -30.82 28.46 10.16
C ILE A 599 -29.84 29.41 10.84
N VAL A 600 -28.55 29.08 10.84
CA VAL A 600 -27.53 29.87 11.54
C VAL A 600 -26.72 30.67 10.54
N ASP A 601 -27.04 31.96 10.43
CA ASP A 601 -26.37 32.89 9.55
C ASP A 601 -25.03 33.34 10.13
N ASN A 602 -23.92 32.95 9.50
CA ASN A 602 -22.58 33.44 9.83
C ASN A 602 -22.27 34.79 9.16
N ASN A 603 -23.18 35.75 9.39
CA ASN A 603 -23.10 37.13 8.92
C ASN A 603 -22.97 37.22 7.40
N SER A 604 -23.97 36.70 6.68
CA SER A 604 -24.08 36.87 5.23
C SER A 604 -24.14 38.36 4.86
N GLU A 605 -23.38 38.72 3.84
CA GLU A 605 -23.17 40.12 3.42
C GLU A 605 -24.01 40.48 2.18
N THR A 606 -24.43 39.48 1.40
CA THR A 606 -25.23 39.69 0.18
C THR A 606 -26.66 40.17 0.52
N PRO A 607 -27.17 41.25 -0.10
CA PRO A 607 -28.52 41.76 0.13
C PRO A 607 -29.61 40.70 -0.10
N GLU A 608 -29.43 39.85 -1.10
CA GLU A 608 -30.35 38.78 -1.47
C GLU A 608 -30.43 37.73 -0.34
N ALA A 609 -29.30 37.34 0.26
CA ALA A 609 -29.30 36.39 1.36
C ALA A 609 -29.96 36.96 2.60
N GLN A 610 -29.68 38.21 2.94
CA GLN A 610 -30.31 38.91 4.07
C GLN A 610 -31.83 39.02 3.91
N ALA A 611 -32.29 39.40 2.71
CA ALA A 611 -33.72 39.51 2.40
C ALA A 611 -34.41 38.13 2.48
N TRP A 612 -33.79 37.09 1.93
CA TRP A 612 -34.35 35.74 1.97
C TRP A 612 -34.41 35.17 3.40
N LEU A 613 -33.35 35.35 4.19
CA LEU A 613 -33.32 34.92 5.60
C LEU A 613 -34.40 35.63 6.44
N ALA A 614 -34.62 36.92 6.22
CA ALA A 614 -35.71 37.64 6.86
C ALA A 614 -37.09 37.10 6.44
N GLY A 615 -37.25 36.74 5.16
CA GLY A 615 -38.49 36.18 4.62
C GLY A 615 -38.79 34.76 5.15
N VAL A 616 -37.80 33.85 5.14
CA VAL A 616 -37.99 32.45 5.53
C VAL A 616 -38.38 32.32 7.01
N ALA A 617 -37.86 33.20 7.86
CA ALA A 617 -38.23 33.27 9.28
C ALA A 617 -39.72 33.59 9.50
N GLN A 618 -40.39 34.22 8.52
CA GLN A 618 -41.81 34.56 8.60
C GLN A 618 -42.74 33.49 8.03
N VAL A 619 -42.22 32.48 7.31
CA VAL A 619 -43.02 31.41 6.70
C VAL A 619 -43.74 30.58 7.77
N ASP A 620 -43.02 30.22 8.83
CA ASP A 620 -43.57 29.51 10.00
C ASP A 620 -42.77 29.89 11.25
N PRO A 621 -43.07 31.04 11.90
CA PRO A 621 -42.28 31.58 13.01
C PRO A 621 -42.26 30.68 14.26
N GLY A 622 -43.21 29.75 14.37
CA GLY A 622 -43.25 28.79 15.46
C GLY A 622 -42.19 27.68 15.31
N ARG A 623 -41.80 27.39 14.06
CA ARG A 623 -40.96 26.26 13.70
C ARG A 623 -39.63 26.65 13.05
N ILE A 624 -39.56 27.77 12.33
CA ILE A 624 -38.38 28.23 11.59
C ILE A 624 -37.80 29.44 12.30
N ARG A 625 -36.54 29.35 12.71
CA ARG A 625 -35.79 30.42 13.37
C ARG A 625 -34.49 30.67 12.64
N VAL A 626 -34.17 31.95 12.45
CA VAL A 626 -32.86 32.37 11.95
C VAL A 626 -32.04 32.92 13.12
N LEU A 627 -30.93 32.27 13.41
CA LEU A 627 -29.96 32.67 14.44
C LEU A 627 -28.79 33.39 13.77
N ARG A 628 -28.24 34.41 14.43
CA ARG A 628 -27.12 35.20 13.90
C ARG A 628 -25.82 34.88 14.65
N TYR A 629 -24.75 34.62 13.92
CA TYR A 629 -23.42 34.35 14.47
C TYR A 629 -22.37 35.33 13.91
N PRO A 630 -22.15 36.48 14.57
CA PRO A 630 -21.30 37.57 14.08
C PRO A 630 -19.81 37.39 14.45
N HIS A 631 -19.25 36.21 14.23
CA HIS A 631 -17.84 35.89 14.52
C HIS A 631 -17.15 35.23 13.31
N PRO A 632 -15.80 35.11 13.30
CA PRO A 632 -15.11 34.35 12.26
C PRO A 632 -15.66 32.93 12.12
N PHE A 633 -15.65 32.39 10.89
CA PHE A 633 -16.18 31.07 10.62
C PHE A 633 -15.49 30.00 11.47
N ASN A 634 -16.29 29.30 12.27
CA ASN A 634 -15.90 28.14 13.07
C ASN A 634 -17.12 27.23 13.10
N TYR A 635 -17.08 26.13 12.36
CA TYR A 635 -18.21 25.22 12.21
C TYR A 635 -18.64 24.66 13.57
N SER A 636 -17.66 24.30 14.40
CA SER A 636 -17.89 23.79 15.75
C SER A 636 -18.59 24.82 16.66
N SER A 637 -18.10 26.06 16.70
CA SER A 637 -18.73 27.12 17.51
C SER A 637 -20.13 27.48 17.04
N ILE A 638 -20.36 27.52 15.72
CA ILE A 638 -21.67 27.83 15.14
C ILE A 638 -22.70 26.78 15.58
N ASN A 639 -22.35 25.49 15.47
CA ASN A 639 -23.23 24.39 15.86
C ASN A 639 -23.42 24.31 17.38
N ASN A 640 -22.37 24.53 18.19
CA ASN A 640 -22.50 24.58 19.65
C ASN A 640 -23.43 25.69 20.14
N MET A 641 -23.33 26.89 19.55
CA MET A 641 -24.23 28.01 19.88
C MET A 641 -25.68 27.64 19.55
N ALA A 642 -25.92 27.11 18.35
CA ALA A 642 -27.25 26.70 17.93
C ALA A 642 -27.81 25.53 18.75
N ALA A 643 -26.97 24.57 19.17
CA ALA A 643 -27.34 23.49 20.07
C ALA A 643 -27.78 23.99 21.46
N GLY A 644 -27.21 25.10 21.93
CA GLY A 644 -27.66 25.81 23.14
C GLY A 644 -29.07 26.39 23.00
N GLU A 645 -29.38 26.95 21.83
CA GLU A 645 -30.67 27.59 21.49
C GLU A 645 -31.77 26.61 21.04
N ALA A 646 -31.39 25.36 20.74
CA ALA A 646 -32.27 24.29 20.30
C ALA A 646 -33.25 23.87 21.41
N ARG A 647 -34.48 23.54 21.03
CA ARG A 647 -35.58 23.10 21.91
C ARG A 647 -35.83 21.60 21.83
N GLY A 648 -35.32 20.93 20.80
CA GLY A 648 -35.52 19.51 20.56
C GLY A 648 -34.74 18.62 21.52
N ASP A 649 -35.28 17.42 21.73
CA ASP A 649 -34.61 16.33 22.47
C ASP A 649 -33.46 15.74 21.64
N TYR A 650 -33.54 15.90 20.31
CA TYR A 650 -32.51 15.51 19.35
C TYR A 650 -32.05 16.71 18.54
N LEU A 651 -30.76 16.75 18.24
CA LEU A 651 -30.12 17.71 17.37
C LEU A 651 -29.76 17.02 16.07
N LEU A 652 -30.14 17.60 14.94
CA LEU A 652 -29.68 17.17 13.63
C LEU A 652 -28.74 18.23 13.06
N LEU A 653 -27.46 17.89 12.92
CA LEU A 653 -26.50 18.71 12.17
C LEU A 653 -26.70 18.42 10.68
N LEU A 654 -26.97 19.47 9.90
CA LEU A 654 -27.23 19.36 8.47
C LEU A 654 -26.49 20.46 7.71
N ASN A 655 -25.67 20.09 6.73
CA ASN A 655 -25.00 21.07 5.89
C ASN A 655 -25.99 21.76 4.95
N ASN A 656 -25.70 23.02 4.59
CA ASN A 656 -26.55 23.84 3.73
C ASN A 656 -26.58 23.38 2.26
N ASP A 657 -25.63 22.55 1.82
CA ASP A 657 -25.51 21.97 0.47
C ASP A 657 -26.06 20.55 0.35
N THR A 658 -27.05 20.25 1.20
CA THR A 658 -27.80 19.00 1.18
C THR A 658 -29.17 19.18 0.51
N ALA A 659 -29.75 18.09 0.02
CA ALA A 659 -31.13 18.05 -0.44
C ALA A 659 -31.82 16.75 -0.02
N ILE A 660 -33.03 16.86 0.51
CA ILE A 660 -33.83 15.70 0.90
C ILE A 660 -34.40 15.04 -0.36
N ILE A 661 -34.27 13.72 -0.45
CA ILE A 661 -34.76 12.94 -1.61
C ILE A 661 -35.66 11.76 -1.23
N GLN A 662 -35.75 11.44 0.07
CA GLN A 662 -36.67 10.44 0.62
C GLN A 662 -37.50 11.06 1.74
N GLU A 663 -38.79 10.76 1.80
CA GLU A 663 -39.71 11.40 2.74
C GLU A 663 -39.58 10.91 4.19
N ASP A 664 -39.18 9.64 4.37
CA ASP A 664 -39.06 8.94 5.64
C ASP A 664 -37.64 8.97 6.23
N TRP A 665 -36.73 9.76 5.66
CA TRP A 665 -35.33 9.84 6.08
C TRP A 665 -35.17 10.13 7.59
N LEU A 666 -35.91 11.10 8.13
CA LEU A 666 -35.83 11.48 9.54
C LEU A 666 -36.48 10.44 10.46
N ASP A 667 -37.54 9.77 9.99
CA ASP A 667 -38.14 8.62 10.69
C ASP A 667 -37.09 7.49 10.84
N ASN A 668 -36.29 7.25 9.79
CA ASN A 668 -35.25 6.22 9.79
C ASN A 668 -34.07 6.57 10.70
N LEU A 669 -33.67 7.84 10.79
CA LEU A 669 -32.68 8.28 11.77
C LEU A 669 -33.21 8.12 13.22
N LEU A 670 -34.44 8.53 13.48
CA LEU A 670 -35.09 8.44 14.79
C LEU A 670 -35.37 7.00 15.24
N ASN A 671 -35.52 6.06 14.30
CA ASN A 671 -35.67 4.64 14.60
C ASN A 671 -34.51 4.11 15.47
N HIS A 672 -33.27 4.50 15.13
CA HIS A 672 -32.09 4.09 15.90
C HIS A 672 -31.77 5.08 17.03
N ALA A 673 -31.94 6.39 16.84
CA ALA A 673 -31.51 7.40 17.83
C ALA A 673 -32.27 7.31 19.17
N GLN A 674 -33.49 6.81 19.15
CA GLN A 674 -34.31 6.59 20.35
C GLN A 674 -33.91 5.35 21.16
N ARG A 675 -32.97 4.53 20.68
CA ARG A 675 -32.40 3.44 21.48
C ARG A 675 -31.53 4.00 22.61
N PRO A 676 -31.64 3.51 23.85
CA PRO A 676 -30.88 4.07 24.97
C PRO A 676 -29.35 4.04 24.77
N GLU A 677 -28.83 2.97 24.18
CA GLU A 677 -27.40 2.74 23.91
C GLU A 677 -26.86 3.50 22.68
N VAL A 678 -27.72 4.10 21.85
CA VAL A 678 -27.30 4.84 20.66
C VAL A 678 -27.18 6.32 20.98
N GLY A 679 -25.99 6.89 20.71
CA GLY A 679 -25.71 8.31 20.88
C GLY A 679 -25.91 9.08 19.57
N ILE A 680 -25.43 8.51 18.46
CA ILE A 680 -25.38 9.16 17.14
C ILE A 680 -25.97 8.25 16.06
N VAL A 681 -26.68 8.85 15.10
CA VAL A 681 -27.11 8.19 13.86
C VAL A 681 -26.73 9.00 12.63
N GLY A 682 -26.11 8.36 11.64
CA GLY A 682 -25.73 8.97 10.36
C GLY A 682 -26.53 8.44 9.18
N ALA A 683 -26.73 9.30 8.18
CA ALA A 683 -27.43 8.99 6.93
C ALA A 683 -26.49 8.45 5.84
N LYS A 684 -27.04 7.79 4.81
CA LYS A 684 -26.35 7.55 3.54
C LYS A 684 -26.33 8.84 2.72
N LEU A 685 -25.15 9.30 2.32
CA LEU A 685 -25.03 10.49 1.47
C LEU A 685 -24.63 10.11 0.05
N VAL A 686 -25.30 10.73 -0.92
CA VAL A 686 -25.06 10.54 -2.35
C VAL A 686 -24.82 11.87 -3.04
N TYR A 687 -23.93 11.87 -4.03
CA TYR A 687 -23.74 12.99 -4.94
C TYR A 687 -24.90 13.10 -5.95
N PRO A 688 -25.08 14.26 -6.60
CA PRO A 688 -26.10 14.45 -7.65
C PRO A 688 -26.01 13.46 -8.82
N ASP A 689 -24.81 12.92 -9.10
CA ASP A 689 -24.56 11.94 -10.15
C ASP A 689 -24.87 10.48 -9.74
N ARG A 690 -25.51 10.28 -8.58
CA ARG A 690 -25.90 8.98 -8.01
C ARG A 690 -24.73 8.10 -7.56
N ARG A 691 -23.59 8.71 -7.24
CA ARG A 691 -22.50 8.04 -6.54
C ARG A 691 -22.59 8.24 -5.03
N ILE A 692 -22.08 7.29 -4.27
CA ILE A 692 -21.98 7.36 -2.82
C ILE A 692 -20.89 8.37 -2.46
N GLN A 693 -21.20 9.21 -1.50
CA GLN A 693 -20.22 10.05 -0.82
C GLN A 693 -19.93 9.50 0.58
N HIS A 694 -20.98 9.11 1.32
CA HIS A 694 -20.85 8.62 2.68
C HIS A 694 -21.64 7.32 2.88
N GLY A 695 -20.91 6.27 3.29
CA GLY A 695 -21.44 4.97 3.73
C GLY A 695 -20.71 4.50 4.99
N GLY A 696 -20.49 5.40 5.95
CA GLY A 696 -19.56 5.23 7.07
C GLY A 696 -18.23 5.99 6.88
N VAL A 697 -17.46 6.08 7.95
CA VAL A 697 -16.09 6.60 7.98
C VAL A 697 -15.20 5.58 8.70
N ILE A 698 -14.02 5.32 8.15
CA ILE A 698 -13.00 4.43 8.73
C ILE A 698 -11.84 5.29 9.22
N LEU A 699 -11.43 5.08 10.47
CA LEU A 699 -10.26 5.75 11.04
C LEU A 699 -8.96 5.16 10.47
N GLY A 700 -7.93 5.98 10.35
CA GLY A 700 -6.61 5.57 9.86
C GLY A 700 -6.52 5.40 8.35
N LEU A 701 -7.65 5.25 7.65
CA LEU A 701 -7.71 5.12 6.20
C LEU A 701 -7.28 6.43 5.54
N ARG A 702 -6.19 6.40 4.76
CA ARG A 702 -5.63 7.53 3.99
C ARG A 702 -5.39 8.81 4.81
N GLY A 703 -5.21 8.68 6.13
CA GLY A 703 -5.10 9.82 7.06
C GLY A 703 -5.70 9.49 8.42
N PRO A 704 -6.16 10.48 9.21
CA PRO A 704 -6.85 10.20 10.46
C PRO A 704 -8.19 9.46 10.29
N ALA A 705 -8.92 9.76 9.21
CA ALA A 705 -10.24 9.21 8.92
C ALA A 705 -10.65 9.50 7.47
N GLU A 706 -11.35 8.56 6.82
CA GLU A 706 -11.81 8.71 5.43
C GLU A 706 -13.04 7.83 5.10
N HIS A 707 -13.76 8.16 4.02
CA HIS A 707 -14.90 7.43 3.48
C HIS A 707 -14.47 6.25 2.59
N PRO A 708 -14.81 4.98 2.94
CA PRO A 708 -14.30 3.80 2.22
C PRO A 708 -15.06 3.45 0.92
N PHE A 709 -16.25 4.00 0.70
CA PHE A 709 -17.12 3.71 -0.46
C PHE A 709 -17.33 4.93 -1.37
N ASN A 710 -16.52 5.98 -1.20
CA ASN A 710 -16.67 7.22 -1.96
C ASN A 710 -16.49 6.94 -3.47
N GLY A 711 -17.47 7.33 -4.28
CA GLY A 711 -17.49 7.12 -5.72
C GLY A 711 -18.23 5.87 -6.21
N ASP A 712 -18.59 4.95 -5.31
CA ASP A 712 -19.36 3.74 -5.66
C ASP A 712 -20.79 4.08 -6.13
N PRO A 713 -21.43 3.25 -6.98
CA PRO A 713 -22.85 3.43 -7.32
C PRO A 713 -23.76 3.44 -6.08
N MET A 714 -24.81 4.28 -6.08
CA MET A 714 -25.73 4.39 -4.94
C MET A 714 -26.45 3.09 -4.56
N ASP A 715 -26.58 2.13 -5.47
CA ASP A 715 -27.21 0.82 -5.31
C ASP A 715 -26.21 -0.33 -5.08
N ALA A 716 -24.91 -0.02 -5.01
CA ALA A 716 -23.87 -1.01 -4.73
C ALA A 716 -24.15 -1.73 -3.40
N SER A 717 -23.91 -3.05 -3.39
CA SER A 717 -23.93 -3.85 -2.16
C SER A 717 -22.82 -3.44 -1.18
N GLY A 718 -21.68 -3.02 -1.73
CA GLY A 718 -20.46 -2.77 -0.98
C GLY A 718 -19.81 -4.05 -0.48
N TYR A 719 -18.61 -3.90 0.06
CA TYR A 719 -17.86 -4.98 0.69
C TYR A 719 -18.72 -5.67 1.77
N MET A 720 -18.85 -7.00 1.69
CA MET A 720 -19.69 -7.80 2.59
C MET A 720 -21.14 -7.29 2.74
N GLN A 721 -21.75 -6.73 1.69
CA GLN A 721 -23.13 -6.18 1.70
C GLN A 721 -23.35 -5.00 2.66
N ARG A 722 -22.27 -4.38 3.15
CA ARG A 722 -22.32 -3.31 4.16
C ARG A 722 -23.18 -2.10 3.75
N LEU A 723 -23.25 -1.76 2.46
CA LEU A 723 -24.04 -0.60 2.01
C LEU A 723 -25.55 -0.83 2.00
N GLN A 724 -26.02 -2.03 2.34
CA GLN A 724 -27.44 -2.44 2.31
C GLN A 724 -28.04 -2.71 3.70
N VAL A 725 -27.23 -2.65 4.76
CA VAL A 725 -27.64 -2.97 6.14
C VAL A 725 -27.21 -1.92 7.16
N ASP A 726 -27.93 -1.85 8.28
CA ASP A 726 -27.57 -1.01 9.41
C ASP A 726 -26.27 -1.52 10.06
N GLN A 727 -25.40 -0.60 10.51
CA GLN A 727 -24.09 -0.96 11.08
C GLN A 727 -23.64 0.03 12.14
N ASN A 728 -22.84 -0.46 13.08
CA ASN A 728 -22.08 0.39 13.99
C ASN A 728 -20.74 0.80 13.36
N TYR A 729 -20.58 2.08 13.03
CA TYR A 729 -19.27 2.65 12.66
C TYR A 729 -18.70 3.42 13.83
N SER A 730 -17.38 3.59 13.87
CA SER A 730 -16.76 4.50 14.84
C SER A 730 -17.16 5.95 14.59
N VAL A 731 -17.36 6.32 13.32
CA VAL A 731 -17.64 7.69 12.89
C VAL A 731 -18.65 7.74 11.75
N VAL A 732 -19.51 8.75 11.79
CA VAL A 732 -20.35 9.23 10.68
C VAL A 732 -20.14 10.73 10.50
N THR A 733 -20.44 11.27 9.32
CA THR A 733 -20.15 12.70 9.04
C THR A 733 -21.24 13.64 9.55
N ALA A 734 -20.84 14.83 10.02
CA ALA A 734 -21.77 15.90 10.42
C ALA A 734 -22.52 16.57 9.25
N ALA A 735 -22.28 16.18 8.01
CA ALA A 735 -23.08 16.66 6.88
C ALA A 735 -24.58 16.27 7.00
N CYS A 736 -24.87 15.14 7.65
CA CYS A 736 -26.21 14.78 8.12
C CYS A 736 -26.09 13.78 9.30
N LEU A 737 -26.15 14.31 10.52
CA LEU A 737 -25.91 13.57 11.76
C LEU A 737 -26.96 13.90 12.81
N LEU A 738 -27.65 12.89 13.32
CA LEU A 738 -28.62 13.01 14.41
C LEU A 738 -27.98 12.57 15.73
N ILE A 739 -28.09 13.39 16.77
CA ILE A 739 -27.56 13.10 18.11
C ILE A 739 -28.55 13.51 19.20
N ARG A 740 -28.65 12.71 20.26
CA ARG A 740 -29.46 13.08 21.43
C ARG A 740 -28.85 14.32 22.11
N LYS A 741 -29.65 15.35 22.37
CA LYS A 741 -29.17 16.62 22.93
C LYS A 741 -28.45 16.43 24.28
N SER A 742 -28.97 15.54 25.14
CA SER A 742 -28.33 15.24 26.42
C SER A 742 -26.94 14.61 26.26
N VAL A 743 -26.74 13.75 25.25
CA VAL A 743 -25.44 13.14 24.94
C VAL A 743 -24.49 14.19 24.36
N TYR A 744 -24.96 15.05 23.46
CA TYR A 744 -24.17 16.17 22.93
C TYR A 744 -23.64 17.06 24.07
N GLN A 745 -24.49 17.37 25.06
CA GLN A 745 -24.11 18.15 26.24
C GLN A 745 -23.15 17.39 27.16
N GLN A 746 -23.38 16.09 27.38
CA GLN A 746 -22.53 15.23 28.21
C GLN A 746 -21.08 15.21 27.74
N VAL A 747 -20.85 15.15 26.42
CA VAL A 747 -19.50 15.10 25.83
C VAL A 747 -18.90 16.47 25.51
N GLY A 748 -19.58 17.55 25.89
CA GLY A 748 -19.13 18.93 25.69
C GLY A 748 -19.24 19.43 24.24
N GLY A 749 -20.11 18.86 23.41
CA GLY A 749 -20.36 19.30 22.04
C GLY A 749 -19.17 19.13 21.09
N LEU A 750 -19.06 19.98 20.07
CA LEU A 750 -17.93 19.99 19.13
C LEU A 750 -16.73 20.77 19.71
N ASP A 751 -15.50 20.35 19.42
CA ASP A 751 -14.29 21.04 19.90
C ASP A 751 -14.00 22.30 19.07
N GLU A 752 -14.27 23.47 19.66
CA GLU A 752 -14.14 24.77 18.99
C GLU A 752 -12.69 25.26 18.88
N GLN A 753 -11.74 24.61 19.57
CA GLN A 753 -10.35 25.05 19.63
C GLN A 753 -9.49 24.24 18.66
N ALA A 754 -9.53 22.92 18.78
CA ALA A 754 -8.69 22.00 18.02
C ALA A 754 -9.26 21.65 16.65
N PHE A 755 -10.60 21.59 16.50
CA PHE A 755 -11.27 21.11 15.29
C PHE A 755 -12.30 22.12 14.80
N LYS A 756 -11.84 23.24 14.24
CA LYS A 756 -12.72 24.37 13.86
C LYS A 756 -13.49 24.11 12.58
N VAL A 757 -12.88 23.37 11.66
CA VAL A 757 -13.45 23.13 10.33
C VAL A 757 -13.39 21.65 9.96
N SER A 758 -12.23 21.00 10.10
CA SER A 758 -12.07 19.59 9.76
C SER A 758 -12.05 18.71 11.01
N TYR A 759 -12.48 17.45 10.85
CA TYR A 759 -12.45 16.40 11.88
C TYR A 759 -13.30 16.66 13.14
N ASN A 760 -14.16 17.68 13.13
CA ASN A 760 -15.03 18.00 14.25
C ASN A 760 -16.07 16.89 14.52
N ASP A 761 -16.57 16.27 13.45
CA ASP A 761 -17.47 15.13 13.48
C ASP A 761 -16.78 13.85 13.96
N VAL A 762 -15.54 13.62 13.50
CA VAL A 762 -14.68 12.54 13.98
C VAL A 762 -14.47 12.63 15.50
N ASP A 763 -14.05 13.80 16.01
CA ASP A 763 -13.86 14.02 17.44
C ASP A 763 -15.15 13.82 18.25
N LEU A 764 -16.28 14.37 17.77
CA LEU A 764 -17.57 14.20 18.44
C LEU A 764 -17.97 12.72 18.53
N CYS A 765 -17.89 11.98 17.43
CA CYS A 765 -18.22 10.56 17.41
C CYS A 765 -17.33 9.75 18.36
N LEU A 766 -16.02 10.06 18.40
CA LEU A 766 -15.08 9.39 19.31
C LEU A 766 -15.35 9.70 20.79
N LYS A 767 -15.68 10.95 21.14
CA LYS A 767 -16.09 11.29 22.51
C LYS A 767 -17.38 10.61 22.92
N VAL A 768 -18.35 10.51 22.02
CA VAL A 768 -19.61 9.78 22.27
C VAL A 768 -19.35 8.29 22.46
N ARG A 769 -18.43 7.72 21.68
CA ARG A 769 -17.97 6.33 21.87
C ARG A 769 -17.27 6.12 23.21
N GLU A 770 -16.35 7.00 23.62
CA GLU A 770 -15.70 6.92 24.93
C GLU A 770 -16.70 7.00 26.09
N ALA A 771 -17.82 7.72 25.91
CA ALA A 771 -18.92 7.76 26.87
C ALA A 771 -19.78 6.48 26.89
N GLY A 772 -19.46 5.47 26.07
CA GLY A 772 -20.11 4.16 26.05
C GLY A 772 -21.28 4.03 25.07
N TYR A 773 -21.52 5.02 24.21
CA TYR A 773 -22.62 4.99 23.24
C TYR A 773 -22.20 4.42 21.88
N LEU A 774 -23.16 3.84 21.19
CA LEU A 774 -23.03 3.40 19.80
C LEU A 774 -23.28 4.56 18.83
N THR A 775 -22.55 4.53 17.73
CA THR A 775 -22.80 5.32 16.52
C THR A 775 -23.36 4.38 15.46
N VAL A 776 -24.56 4.66 14.95
CA VAL A 776 -25.23 3.82 13.96
C VAL A 776 -25.25 4.53 12.62
N TRP A 777 -24.87 3.85 11.55
CA TRP A 777 -25.14 4.30 10.19
C TRP A 777 -26.29 3.49 9.61
N THR A 778 -27.26 4.16 8.98
CA THR A 778 -28.40 3.48 8.35
C THR A 778 -28.45 3.75 6.84
N PRO A 779 -28.56 2.71 5.99
CA PRO A 779 -28.70 2.87 4.54
C PRO A 779 -30.11 3.38 4.16
N TYR A 780 -31.06 3.38 5.10
CA TYR A 780 -32.46 3.69 4.84
C TYR A 780 -32.79 5.20 4.97
N ALA A 781 -31.85 6.02 5.43
CA ALA A 781 -31.96 7.48 5.37
C ALA A 781 -31.03 8.00 4.28
N VAL A 782 -31.55 8.29 3.08
CA VAL A 782 -30.73 8.78 1.96
C VAL A 782 -30.91 10.28 1.74
N VAL A 783 -29.81 11.02 1.81
CA VAL A 783 -29.75 12.47 1.60
C VAL A 783 -28.76 12.78 0.46
N MET A 784 -29.11 13.69 -0.43
CA MET A 784 -28.19 14.16 -1.47
C MET A 784 -27.30 15.25 -0.88
N HIS A 785 -26.02 15.26 -1.22
CA HIS A 785 -25.05 16.27 -0.79
C HIS A 785 -24.16 16.66 -1.97
N GLU A 786 -24.20 17.91 -2.40
CA GLU A 786 -23.45 18.37 -3.58
C GLU A 786 -21.94 18.32 -3.34
N GLY A 787 -21.50 18.69 -2.13
CA GLY A 787 -20.10 18.70 -1.73
C GLY A 787 -19.28 19.81 -2.39
N SER A 788 -18.38 20.42 -1.63
CA SER A 788 -17.38 21.38 -2.13
C SER A 788 -17.94 22.65 -2.82
N VAL A 789 -19.22 22.99 -2.62
CA VAL A 789 -19.83 24.18 -3.26
C VAL A 789 -19.22 25.49 -2.75
N SER A 790 -18.70 25.51 -1.51
CA SER A 790 -18.07 26.67 -0.89
C SER A 790 -16.60 26.90 -1.26
N GLN A 791 -16.03 26.16 -2.22
CA GLN A 791 -14.57 26.10 -2.44
C GLN A 791 -14.08 26.58 -3.82
N LYS A 792 -14.94 27.21 -4.62
CA LYS A 792 -14.55 27.67 -5.96
C LYS A 792 -13.91 29.07 -5.92
N LYS A 793 -12.65 29.12 -6.37
CA LYS A 793 -11.73 30.28 -6.49
C LYS A 793 -11.33 30.93 -5.16
N VAL A 794 -10.18 30.50 -4.64
CA VAL A 794 -9.54 31.09 -3.47
C VAL A 794 -8.15 31.56 -3.88
N ASP A 795 -7.77 32.77 -3.44
CA ASP A 795 -6.41 33.29 -3.60
C ASP A 795 -5.37 32.36 -2.93
N THR A 796 -4.19 32.27 -3.52
CA THR A 796 -3.06 31.43 -3.11
C THR A 796 -2.71 31.54 -1.61
N ALA A 797 -2.73 32.75 -1.04
CA ALA A 797 -2.41 32.96 0.38
C ALA A 797 -3.47 32.35 1.32
N VAL A 798 -4.74 32.38 0.91
CA VAL A 798 -5.85 31.80 1.69
C VAL A 798 -5.86 30.27 1.56
N ALA A 799 -5.45 29.74 0.39
CA ALA A 799 -5.25 28.31 0.20
C ALA A 799 -4.13 27.74 1.10
N GLU A 800 -3.00 28.45 1.23
CA GLU A 800 -1.91 28.02 2.12
C GLU A 800 -2.31 28.10 3.60
N ALA A 801 -2.98 29.18 4.03
CA ALA A 801 -3.51 29.27 5.40
C ALA A 801 -4.49 28.12 5.72
N LYS A 802 -5.31 27.72 4.74
CA LYS A 802 -6.22 26.57 4.84
C LYS A 802 -5.44 25.26 4.97
N ARG A 803 -4.40 25.04 4.15
CA ARG A 803 -3.51 23.87 4.24
C ARG A 803 -2.83 23.78 5.61
N GLN A 804 -2.27 24.88 6.10
CA GLN A 804 -1.64 24.95 7.43
C GLN A 804 -2.63 24.73 8.58
N ARG A 805 -3.89 25.16 8.44
CA ARG A 805 -4.94 24.79 9.40
C ARG A 805 -5.22 23.29 9.34
N PHE A 806 -5.44 22.73 8.15
CA PHE A 806 -5.75 21.32 7.97
C PHE A 806 -4.66 20.41 8.56
N ILE A 807 -3.38 20.72 8.32
CA ILE A 807 -2.25 19.99 8.90
C ILE A 807 -2.29 20.06 10.44
N ARG A 808 -2.56 21.22 11.02
CA ARG A 808 -2.67 21.38 12.49
C ARG A 808 -3.84 20.59 13.08
N GLU A 809 -5.01 20.64 12.44
CA GLU A 809 -6.18 19.84 12.87
C GLU A 809 -5.89 18.34 12.72
N GLN A 810 -5.15 17.93 11.68
CA GLN A 810 -4.70 16.55 11.49
C GLN A 810 -3.73 16.10 12.60
N ASP A 811 -2.74 16.93 12.95
CA ASP A 811 -1.82 16.66 14.06
C ASP A 811 -2.55 16.59 15.41
N ALA A 812 -3.55 17.46 15.63
CA ALA A 812 -4.38 17.41 16.83
C ALA A 812 -5.20 16.11 16.91
N MET A 813 -5.69 15.60 15.78
CA MET A 813 -6.35 14.29 15.73
C MET A 813 -5.41 13.16 16.16
N TYR A 814 -4.19 13.13 15.63
CA TYR A 814 -3.23 12.12 16.06
C TYR A 814 -2.83 12.29 17.53
N GLN A 815 -2.62 13.52 17.99
CA GLN A 815 -2.30 13.76 19.40
C GLN A 815 -3.37 13.25 20.36
N LYS A 816 -4.63 13.40 19.99
CA LYS A 816 -5.77 13.05 20.85
C LYS A 816 -6.22 11.59 20.69
N TRP A 817 -6.17 11.05 19.46
CA TRP A 817 -6.90 9.84 19.09
C TRP A 817 -6.07 8.77 18.35
N LEU A 818 -4.74 8.92 18.23
CA LEU A 818 -3.92 8.00 17.44
C LEU A 818 -4.10 6.50 17.75
N PRO A 819 -4.23 6.05 19.02
CA PRO A 819 -4.43 4.62 19.30
C PRO A 819 -5.68 4.02 18.66
N VAL A 820 -6.84 4.71 18.74
CA VAL A 820 -8.08 4.24 18.10
C VAL A 820 -8.06 4.48 16.59
N ILE A 821 -7.39 5.52 16.12
CA ILE A 821 -7.19 5.77 14.69
C ILE A 821 -6.40 4.62 14.03
N ALA A 822 -5.40 4.09 14.73
CA ALA A 822 -4.58 2.99 14.23
C ALA A 822 -5.31 1.63 14.24
N ARG A 823 -6.37 1.49 15.05
CA ARG A 823 -7.12 0.25 15.27
C ARG A 823 -8.61 0.57 15.43
N ASP A 824 -9.24 0.94 14.32
CA ASP A 824 -10.67 1.19 14.27
C ASP A 824 -11.45 -0.12 14.48
N PRO A 825 -12.31 -0.24 15.50
CA PRO A 825 -13.13 -1.44 15.70
C PRO A 825 -14.05 -1.77 14.52
N ALA A 826 -14.45 -0.77 13.73
CA ALA A 826 -15.27 -0.99 12.54
C ALA A 826 -14.48 -1.55 11.33
N TYR A 827 -13.16 -1.71 11.47
CA TYR A 827 -12.24 -2.05 10.39
C TYR A 827 -11.27 -3.17 10.78
N ASN A 828 -11.21 -4.22 9.96
CA ASN A 828 -10.39 -5.38 10.25
C ASN A 828 -8.89 -5.09 10.04
N ALA A 829 -8.05 -5.66 10.91
CA ALA A 829 -6.60 -5.52 10.81
C ALA A 829 -6.04 -6.04 9.46
N ASN A 830 -6.57 -7.12 8.90
CA ASN A 830 -6.05 -7.66 7.64
C ASN A 830 -6.26 -6.74 6.42
N LEU A 831 -6.95 -5.60 6.58
CA LEU A 831 -7.18 -4.61 5.54
C LEU A 831 -6.15 -3.48 5.54
N SER A 832 -5.87 -2.96 4.35
CA SER A 832 -4.93 -1.85 4.17
C SER A 832 -5.52 -0.52 4.62
N LEU A 833 -4.70 0.33 5.24
CA LEU A 833 -5.03 1.72 5.55
C LEU A 833 -4.64 2.69 4.43
N CYS A 834 -3.98 2.19 3.37
CA CYS A 834 -3.52 2.99 2.23
C CYS A 834 -4.30 2.71 0.94
N GLY A 835 -5.18 1.71 0.95
CA GLY A 835 -5.98 1.27 -0.20
C GLY A 835 -7.23 2.12 -0.45
N ARG A 836 -8.12 1.64 -1.34
CA ARG A 836 -9.42 2.28 -1.66
C ARG A 836 -10.45 2.16 -0.52
N GLY A 837 -10.29 1.15 0.31
CA GLY A 837 -11.20 0.78 1.38
C GLY A 837 -10.82 -0.64 1.77
N PHE A 838 -11.75 -1.59 1.60
CA PHE A 838 -11.64 -2.97 2.09
C PHE A 838 -10.74 -3.92 1.26
N GLU A 839 -9.57 -3.44 0.83
CA GLU A 839 -8.53 -4.27 0.19
C GLU A 839 -7.63 -4.90 1.27
N LEU A 840 -7.17 -6.13 1.06
CA LEU A 840 -6.20 -6.77 1.96
C LEU A 840 -4.89 -5.98 2.02
N GLU A 841 -4.25 -5.96 3.19
CA GLU A 841 -2.90 -5.46 3.34
C GLU A 841 -1.92 -6.44 2.69
N VAL A 842 -1.39 -6.06 1.54
CA VAL A 842 -0.53 -6.90 0.70
C VAL A 842 0.83 -7.17 1.33
N ASP A 843 1.31 -6.33 2.23
CA ASP A 843 2.49 -6.66 3.03
C ASP A 843 2.05 -7.50 4.23
N ALA A 844 2.14 -8.83 4.10
CA ALA A 844 1.70 -9.74 5.15
C ALA A 844 2.41 -9.48 6.49
N GLU A 845 3.67 -9.03 6.50
CA GLU A 845 4.40 -8.71 7.73
C GLU A 845 3.83 -7.47 8.44
N LEU A 846 3.09 -6.59 7.75
CA LEU A 846 2.37 -5.46 8.38
C LEU A 846 1.05 -5.87 9.04
N SER A 847 0.42 -6.95 8.58
CA SER A 847 -0.88 -7.43 9.09
C SER A 847 -0.79 -8.69 9.95
N TRP A 848 0.32 -9.43 9.87
CA TRP A 848 0.49 -10.73 10.52
C TRP A 848 1.83 -10.81 11.24
N ARG A 849 1.78 -10.97 12.56
CA ARG A 849 2.95 -11.18 13.42
C ARG A 849 2.61 -12.23 14.48
N PRO A 850 3.13 -13.46 14.39
CA PRO A 850 2.69 -14.57 15.23
C PRO A 850 3.14 -14.46 16.69
N LEU A 851 4.19 -13.67 16.98
CA LEU A 851 4.67 -13.43 18.35
C LEU A 851 3.86 -12.35 19.08
N SER A 852 2.57 -12.60 19.30
CA SER A 852 1.60 -11.63 19.85
C SER A 852 1.94 -11.09 21.25
N TRP A 853 2.68 -11.86 22.06
CA TRP A 853 3.12 -11.47 23.40
C TRP A 853 4.47 -10.71 23.42
N ARG A 854 5.05 -10.46 22.24
CA ARG A 854 6.27 -9.65 22.02
C ARG A 854 7.48 -10.06 22.89
N PRO A 855 7.98 -11.31 22.76
CA PRO A 855 9.15 -11.77 23.52
C PRO A 855 10.47 -11.11 23.11
N LEU A 856 10.52 -10.46 21.95
CA LEU A 856 11.71 -9.83 21.37
C LEU A 856 11.46 -8.35 21.06
N PRO A 857 12.52 -7.53 21.05
CA PRO A 857 12.46 -6.18 20.51
C PRO A 857 12.03 -6.20 19.04
N VAL A 858 11.07 -5.34 18.69
CA VAL A 858 10.52 -5.21 17.35
C VAL A 858 11.26 -4.11 16.61
N VAL A 859 11.97 -4.48 15.55
CA VAL A 859 12.82 -3.58 14.77
C VAL A 859 12.21 -3.36 13.40
N MET A 860 12.01 -2.10 13.00
CA MET A 860 11.73 -1.75 11.61
C MET A 860 12.94 -1.06 11.01
N ALA A 861 13.46 -1.62 9.92
CA ALA A 861 14.70 -1.17 9.31
C ALA A 861 14.47 -0.64 7.89
N HIS A 862 14.75 0.65 7.70
CA HIS A 862 14.68 1.37 6.43
C HIS A 862 16.03 1.42 5.73
N PHE A 863 16.15 0.67 4.63
CA PHE A 863 17.35 0.64 3.79
C PHE A 863 17.25 1.66 2.65
N ALA A 864 18.38 2.26 2.26
CA ALA A 864 18.41 3.33 1.28
C ALA A 864 18.60 2.84 -0.17
N ASP A 865 19.10 1.62 -0.36
CA ASP A 865 19.32 0.99 -1.66
C ASP A 865 19.29 -0.53 -1.56
N GLN A 866 19.07 -1.20 -2.69
CA GLN A 866 19.23 -2.66 -2.84
C GLN A 866 20.62 -3.03 -3.39
N ALA A 867 21.61 -2.18 -3.16
CA ALA A 867 23.00 -2.41 -3.56
C ALA A 867 23.84 -2.79 -2.33
N GLY A 868 25.17 -2.80 -2.49
CA GLY A 868 26.10 -3.26 -1.45
C GLY A 868 25.86 -2.58 -0.09
N CYS A 869 25.69 -1.26 -0.06
CA CYS A 869 25.54 -0.50 1.19
C CYS A 869 24.28 -0.92 1.97
N GLY A 870 23.10 -0.99 1.32
CA GLY A 870 21.89 -1.46 1.99
C GLY A 870 21.99 -2.91 2.47
N HIS A 871 22.67 -3.77 1.70
CA HIS A 871 22.84 -5.17 2.07
C HIS A 871 23.74 -5.37 3.28
N TYR A 872 24.96 -4.82 3.25
CA TYR A 872 25.95 -5.07 4.29
C TYR A 872 25.65 -4.34 5.60
N ARG A 873 24.98 -3.19 5.54
CA ARG A 873 24.75 -2.37 6.72
C ARG A 873 23.41 -2.58 7.39
N VAL A 874 22.37 -2.95 6.64
CA VAL A 874 21.01 -3.05 7.19
C VAL A 874 20.42 -4.42 6.95
N MET A 875 20.23 -4.83 5.70
CA MET A 875 19.44 -6.03 5.39
C MET A 875 20.07 -7.31 5.93
N LYS A 876 21.37 -7.53 5.74
CA LYS A 876 22.03 -8.78 6.14
C LYS A 876 22.26 -8.87 7.66
N PRO A 877 22.69 -7.80 8.37
CA PRO A 877 22.71 -7.84 9.83
C PRO A 877 21.31 -8.01 10.43
N PHE A 878 20.29 -7.35 9.89
CA PHE A 878 18.90 -7.52 10.32
C PHE A 878 18.42 -8.98 10.18
N ASN A 879 18.60 -9.58 9.01
CA ASN A 879 18.20 -10.97 8.78
C ASN A 879 18.96 -11.93 9.70
N ALA A 880 20.27 -11.72 9.89
CA ALA A 880 21.06 -12.56 10.80
C ALA A 880 20.58 -12.46 12.26
N LEU A 881 20.20 -11.27 12.73
CA LEU A 881 19.63 -11.09 14.07
C LEU A 881 18.25 -11.73 14.22
N LYS A 882 17.39 -11.61 13.20
CA LYS A 882 16.05 -12.24 13.18
C LYS A 882 16.14 -13.76 13.15
N ASP A 883 17.00 -14.32 12.28
CA ASP A 883 17.26 -15.76 12.18
C ASP A 883 17.82 -16.34 13.49
N ALA A 884 18.66 -15.57 14.19
CA ALA A 884 19.19 -15.93 15.51
C ALA A 884 18.16 -15.79 16.65
N GLY A 885 16.97 -15.23 16.39
CA GLY A 885 15.94 -14.99 17.41
C GLY A 885 16.33 -13.91 18.42
N LEU A 886 17.10 -12.91 17.98
CA LEU A 886 17.54 -11.78 18.83
C LEU A 886 16.68 -10.53 18.65
N ILE A 887 15.99 -10.43 17.51
CA ILE A 887 15.01 -9.38 17.20
C ILE A 887 13.82 -10.01 16.44
N ASP A 888 12.68 -9.34 16.50
CA ASP A 888 11.58 -9.53 15.56
C ASP A 888 11.44 -8.25 14.70
N GLY A 889 10.65 -8.30 13.63
CA GLY A 889 10.23 -7.13 12.86
C GLY A 889 10.42 -7.28 11.36
N LYS A 890 10.53 -6.16 10.63
CA LYS A 890 10.59 -6.14 9.16
C LYS A 890 11.59 -5.14 8.57
N LEU A 891 12.03 -5.45 7.37
CA LEU A 891 12.68 -4.51 6.47
C LEU A 891 11.62 -3.69 5.71
N SER A 892 11.90 -2.42 5.45
CA SER A 892 11.01 -1.53 4.67
C SER A 892 11.84 -0.58 3.82
N ASN A 893 11.34 -0.20 2.65
CA ASN A 893 11.86 0.91 1.85
C ASN A 893 10.79 2.00 1.64
N VAL A 894 9.68 1.90 2.37
CA VAL A 894 8.52 2.79 2.29
C VAL A 894 8.36 3.51 3.62
N TYR A 895 8.10 4.82 3.57
CA TYR A 895 7.68 5.57 4.74
C TYR A 895 6.20 5.29 5.06
N LEU A 896 5.96 4.62 6.19
CA LEU A 896 4.62 4.27 6.63
C LEU A 896 3.91 5.49 7.23
N SER A 897 2.60 5.58 7.04
CA SER A 897 1.78 6.60 7.72
C SER A 897 1.78 6.39 9.24
N LEU A 898 1.47 7.44 10.01
CA LEU A 898 1.39 7.34 11.47
C LEU A 898 0.42 6.24 11.96
N PRO A 899 -0.80 6.09 11.41
CA PRO A 899 -1.68 4.99 11.81
C PRO A 899 -1.07 3.61 11.59
N VAL A 900 -0.45 3.38 10.42
CA VAL A 900 0.20 2.10 10.10
C VAL A 900 1.40 1.84 11.02
N MET A 901 2.23 2.86 11.26
CA MET A 901 3.37 2.75 12.18
C MET A 901 2.94 2.45 13.61
N THR A 902 1.87 3.12 14.09
CA THR A 902 1.30 2.89 15.43
C THR A 902 0.72 1.49 15.55
N ARG A 903 0.07 1.00 14.49
CA ARG A 903 -0.49 -0.34 14.45
C ARG A 903 0.60 -1.40 14.52
N TYR A 904 1.70 -1.21 13.78
CA TYR A 904 2.87 -2.09 13.78
C TYR A 904 3.67 -2.04 15.09
N ALA A 905 3.71 -0.85 15.71
CA ALA A 905 4.31 -0.56 17.01
C ALA A 905 5.78 -1.03 17.16
N PRO A 906 6.73 -0.57 16.31
CA PRO A 906 8.12 -0.95 16.47
C PRO A 906 8.73 -0.35 17.76
N ASP A 907 9.64 -1.08 18.38
CA ASP A 907 10.45 -0.62 19.50
C ASP A 907 11.67 0.17 19.01
N VAL A 908 12.19 -0.16 17.83
CA VAL A 908 13.36 0.47 17.21
C VAL A 908 13.12 0.77 15.73
N LEU A 909 13.55 1.94 15.27
CA LEU A 909 13.60 2.35 13.87
C LEU A 909 15.05 2.52 13.43
N ILE A 910 15.48 1.78 12.41
CA ILE A 910 16.80 1.96 11.78
C ILE A 910 16.61 2.70 10.46
N LEU A 911 17.34 3.80 10.26
CA LEU A 911 17.16 4.71 9.13
C LEU A 911 18.49 4.92 8.42
N GLN A 912 18.69 4.28 7.27
CA GLN A 912 19.92 4.40 6.50
C GLN A 912 19.90 5.61 5.57
N ARG A 913 20.90 6.48 5.67
CA ARG A 913 21.22 7.52 4.65
C ARG A 913 20.04 8.43 4.22
N GLN A 914 19.05 8.66 5.08
CA GLN A 914 17.87 9.44 4.72
C GLN A 914 18.08 10.96 4.96
N ILE A 915 18.04 11.75 3.89
CA ILE A 915 18.40 13.19 3.92
C ILE A 915 17.46 14.10 3.11
N SER A 916 16.26 13.64 2.75
CA SER A 916 15.28 14.45 1.99
C SER A 916 14.40 15.32 2.91
N THR A 917 13.81 16.39 2.36
CA THR A 917 12.83 17.22 3.10
C THR A 917 11.62 16.43 3.54
N TYR A 918 11.09 15.56 2.67
CA TYR A 918 9.99 14.66 3.00
C TYR A 918 10.34 13.73 4.17
N PHE A 919 11.55 13.18 4.19
CA PHE A 919 12.02 12.38 5.32
C PHE A 919 12.05 13.18 6.61
N HIS A 920 12.51 14.45 6.57
CA HIS A 920 12.52 15.31 7.75
C HIS A 920 11.12 15.54 8.30
N ASP A 921 10.15 15.84 7.45
CA ASP A 921 8.77 16.07 7.88
C ASP A 921 8.15 14.79 8.47
N TRP A 922 8.43 13.64 7.83
CA TRP A 922 8.00 12.34 8.31
C TRP A 922 8.61 11.99 9.68
N VAL A 923 9.93 12.16 9.85
CA VAL A 923 10.62 11.79 11.09
C VAL A 923 10.38 12.80 12.22
N GLU A 924 10.21 14.09 11.89
CA GLU A 924 9.77 15.11 12.85
C GLU A 924 8.39 14.75 13.40
N ARG A 925 7.46 14.41 12.52
CA ARG A 925 6.11 14.00 12.92
C ARG A 925 6.16 12.71 13.74
N LEU A 926 6.92 11.70 13.32
CA LEU A 926 7.14 10.49 14.10
C LEU A 926 7.76 10.79 15.47
N GLY A 927 8.71 11.71 15.55
CA GLY A 927 9.34 12.10 16.81
C GLY A 927 8.36 12.67 17.84
N ARG A 928 7.23 13.22 17.39
CA ARG A 928 6.16 13.72 18.26
C ARG A 928 5.22 12.62 18.76
N PHE A 929 5.00 11.56 17.98
CA PHE A 929 3.94 10.57 18.22
C PHE A 929 4.42 9.14 18.48
N SER A 930 5.66 8.81 18.12
CA SER A 930 6.27 7.49 18.31
C SER A 930 7.35 7.52 19.38
N GLN A 931 7.34 6.49 20.23
CA GLN A 931 8.34 6.26 21.27
C GLN A 931 9.48 5.32 20.80
N ALA A 932 9.48 4.90 19.54
CA ALA A 932 10.50 4.01 19.02
C ALA A 932 11.89 4.65 19.08
N PHE A 933 12.89 3.87 19.51
CA PHE A 933 14.29 4.28 19.53
C PHE A 933 14.82 4.42 18.10
N LYS A 934 15.32 5.59 17.73
CA LYS A 934 15.69 5.94 16.35
C LYS A 934 17.20 5.88 16.16
N VAL A 935 17.62 5.00 15.27
CA VAL A 935 19.02 4.80 14.90
C VAL A 935 19.25 5.28 13.48
N TYR A 936 20.17 6.20 13.31
CA TYR A 936 20.64 6.62 11.99
C TYR A 936 21.85 5.78 11.58
N GLU A 937 21.83 5.24 10.36
CA GLU A 937 22.88 4.36 9.84
C GLU A 937 23.61 5.04 8.66
N LEU A 938 24.95 5.04 8.68
CA LEU A 938 25.77 5.57 7.61
C LEU A 938 27.07 4.77 7.37
N ASP A 939 27.31 4.41 6.10
CA ASP A 939 28.51 3.67 5.67
C ASP A 939 29.63 4.56 5.11
N ASP A 940 29.27 5.61 4.37
CA ASP A 940 30.21 6.44 3.61
C ASP A 940 30.11 7.93 3.99
N TYR A 941 31.24 8.64 3.85
CA TYR A 941 31.29 10.07 4.06
C TYR A 941 30.55 10.83 2.96
N LEU A 942 29.35 11.34 3.26
CA LEU A 942 28.55 12.10 2.29
C LEU A 942 29.04 13.53 2.02
N PRO A 943 29.57 14.28 3.00
CA PRO A 943 30.08 15.62 2.70
C PRO A 943 31.26 15.55 1.73
N ASN A 944 31.35 16.50 0.79
CA ASN A 944 32.52 16.64 -0.09
C ASN A 944 32.92 15.38 -0.88
N VAL A 945 31.94 14.66 -1.43
CA VAL A 945 32.19 13.52 -2.34
C VAL A 945 33.16 13.94 -3.48
N PRO A 946 34.19 13.12 -3.79
CA PRO A 946 35.21 13.45 -4.80
C PRO A 946 34.63 13.89 -6.14
N LEU A 947 35.32 14.83 -6.82
CA LEU A 947 34.86 15.43 -8.10
C LEU A 947 34.57 14.40 -9.19
N LYS A 948 35.32 13.29 -9.21
CA LYS A 948 35.21 12.21 -10.21
C LYS A 948 34.21 11.11 -9.82
N SER A 949 33.56 11.22 -8.67
CA SER A 949 32.56 10.25 -8.23
C SER A 949 31.23 10.50 -8.93
N VAL A 950 30.61 9.43 -9.42
CA VAL A 950 29.27 9.45 -10.02
C VAL A 950 28.18 9.91 -9.04
N HIS A 951 28.39 9.76 -7.73
CA HIS A 951 27.40 10.12 -6.71
C HIS A 951 27.35 11.61 -6.39
N ARG A 952 28.35 12.41 -6.80
CA ARG A 952 28.44 13.83 -6.46
C ARG A 952 27.24 14.64 -6.94
N ALA A 953 26.68 14.31 -8.12
CA ALA A 953 25.54 15.02 -8.68
C ALA A 953 24.25 14.85 -7.85
N ASN A 954 24.18 13.80 -7.04
CA ASN A 954 23.01 13.43 -6.24
C ASN A 954 23.12 13.87 -4.78
N VAL A 955 24.25 14.44 -4.36
CA VAL A 955 24.45 14.95 -2.99
C VAL A 955 24.07 16.44 -2.93
N PRO A 956 23.11 16.83 -2.06
CA PRO A 956 22.74 18.23 -1.91
C PRO A 956 23.93 19.11 -1.50
N LYS A 957 23.98 20.35 -2.00
CA LYS A 957 25.06 21.30 -1.65
C LYS A 957 25.11 21.62 -0.15
N ASP A 958 23.99 21.46 0.53
CA ASP A 958 23.75 21.71 1.95
C ASP A 958 23.65 20.42 2.78
N VAL A 959 24.22 19.30 2.30
CA VAL A 959 24.14 17.97 2.94
C VAL A 959 24.49 17.98 4.43
N VAL A 960 25.49 18.75 4.87
CA VAL A 960 25.87 18.83 6.29
C VAL A 960 24.75 19.43 7.14
N ARG A 961 24.05 20.45 6.63
CA ARG A 961 22.91 21.08 7.32
C ARG A 961 21.75 20.11 7.40
N LEU A 962 21.46 19.40 6.32
CA LEU A 962 20.37 18.40 6.27
C LEU A 962 20.69 17.23 7.22
N MET A 963 21.90 16.69 7.20
CA MET A 963 22.34 15.65 8.14
C MET A 963 22.23 16.10 9.59
N ARG A 964 22.65 17.34 9.92
CA ARG A 964 22.48 17.88 11.28
C ARG A 964 21.01 17.93 11.69
N LYS A 965 20.11 18.28 10.76
CA LYS A 965 18.65 18.25 11.02
C LYS A 965 18.17 16.80 11.23
N SER A 966 18.50 15.86 10.34
CA SER A 966 18.15 14.44 10.49
C SER A 966 18.62 13.87 11.83
N LEU A 967 19.90 14.04 12.15
CA LEU A 967 20.51 13.52 13.38
C LEU A 967 19.91 14.15 14.64
N GLY A 968 19.39 15.38 14.57
CA GLY A 968 18.69 16.01 15.68
C GLY A 968 17.39 15.29 16.09
N PHE A 969 16.86 14.38 15.27
CA PHE A 969 15.70 13.56 15.59
C PHE A 969 16.05 12.12 15.98
N MET A 970 17.35 11.79 16.04
CA MET A 970 17.85 10.43 16.26
C MET A 970 18.32 10.28 17.70
N ASP A 971 18.16 9.08 18.24
CA ASP A 971 18.66 8.74 19.57
C ASP A 971 20.11 8.24 19.49
N ARG A 972 20.49 7.63 18.36
CA ARG A 972 21.83 7.09 18.12
C ARG A 972 22.27 7.22 16.67
N PHE A 973 23.58 7.42 16.48
CA PHE A 973 24.20 7.42 15.17
C PHE A 973 25.20 6.27 15.05
N VAL A 974 24.96 5.34 14.12
CA VAL A 974 25.83 4.18 13.86
C VAL A 974 26.58 4.39 12.55
N VAL A 975 27.90 4.22 12.61
CA VAL A 975 28.81 4.40 11.48
C VAL A 975 29.69 3.17 11.26
N SER A 976 30.25 3.02 10.05
CA SER A 976 31.05 1.85 9.67
C SER A 976 32.50 1.89 10.16
N THR A 977 33.07 3.06 10.43
CA THR A 977 34.50 3.22 10.77
C THR A 977 34.77 4.32 11.79
N ALA A 978 35.93 4.25 12.47
CA ALA A 978 36.36 5.26 13.42
C ALA A 978 36.65 6.64 12.78
N PRO A 979 37.31 6.74 11.60
CA PRO A 979 37.47 8.03 10.91
C PRO A 979 36.13 8.68 10.56
N LEU A 980 35.10 7.89 10.22
CA LEU A 980 33.75 8.41 9.96
C LEU A 980 33.09 8.95 11.24
N ALA A 981 33.29 8.26 12.38
CA ALA A 981 32.82 8.76 13.68
C ALA A 981 33.50 10.09 14.05
N GLU A 982 34.83 10.18 13.87
CA GLU A 982 35.60 11.40 14.14
C GLU A 982 35.13 12.56 13.26
N ALA A 983 34.92 12.32 11.96
CA ALA A 983 34.45 13.33 11.02
C ALA A 983 33.07 13.91 11.37
N PHE A 984 32.27 13.18 12.17
CA PHE A 984 30.93 13.59 12.59
C PHE A 984 30.77 13.80 14.10
N ALA A 985 31.86 13.84 14.86
CA ALA A 985 31.83 14.00 16.33
C ALA A 985 31.03 15.25 16.78
N ASP A 986 31.01 16.30 15.97
CA ASP A 986 30.27 17.56 16.25
C ASP A 986 28.79 17.53 15.85
N LEU A 987 28.30 16.42 15.28
CA LEU A 987 26.91 16.29 14.81
C LEU A 987 26.00 15.49 15.75
N HIS A 988 26.54 14.57 16.55
CA HIS A 988 25.75 13.71 17.42
C HIS A 988 26.54 13.27 18.66
N THR A 989 25.87 13.09 19.79
CA THR A 989 26.51 12.78 21.08
C THR A 989 26.72 11.28 21.32
N ASP A 990 25.83 10.42 20.81
CA ASP A 990 26.00 8.96 20.85
C ASP A 990 26.34 8.42 19.45
N ILE A 991 27.63 8.29 19.16
CA ILE A 991 28.13 7.70 17.91
C ILE A 991 28.74 6.33 18.22
N ARG A 992 28.25 5.28 17.56
CA ARG A 992 28.75 3.91 17.70
C ARG A 992 29.41 3.47 16.39
N VAL A 993 30.62 2.92 16.49
CA VAL A 993 31.32 2.32 15.35
C VAL A 993 31.01 0.84 15.31
N VAL A 994 30.43 0.37 14.22
CA VAL A 994 30.27 -1.07 13.94
C VAL A 994 30.81 -1.31 12.56
N GLU A 995 31.90 -2.05 12.47
CA GLU A 995 32.53 -2.39 11.21
C GLU A 995 31.70 -3.39 10.40
N ASN A 996 31.92 -3.41 9.08
CA ASN A 996 31.25 -4.35 8.19
C ASN A 996 31.63 -5.80 8.49
N ARG A 997 30.66 -6.70 8.34
CA ARG A 997 30.82 -8.14 8.52
C ARG A 997 30.15 -8.87 7.37
N LEU A 998 30.71 -10.00 6.96
CA LEU A 998 30.21 -10.77 5.83
C LEU A 998 29.10 -11.74 6.26
N PRO A 999 27.96 -11.78 5.55
CA PRO A 999 26.92 -12.77 5.77
C PRO A 999 27.40 -14.18 5.39
N ILE A 1000 27.23 -15.14 6.30
CA ILE A 1000 27.65 -16.54 6.09
C ILE A 1000 27.00 -17.14 4.85
N GLN A 1001 25.70 -16.92 4.67
CA GLN A 1001 24.93 -17.50 3.57
C GLN A 1001 25.45 -17.06 2.19
N TRP A 1002 26.07 -15.89 2.09
CA TRP A 1002 26.66 -15.39 0.85
C TRP A 1002 28.13 -15.77 0.68
N TRP A 1003 28.92 -15.65 1.74
CA TRP A 1003 30.40 -15.70 1.64
C TRP A 1003 31.03 -16.95 2.24
N GLY A 1004 30.31 -17.72 3.07
CA GLY A 1004 30.87 -18.84 3.82
C GLY A 1004 31.44 -19.95 2.93
N ASN A 1005 30.75 -20.23 1.82
CA ASN A 1005 31.08 -21.33 0.89
C ASN A 1005 31.73 -20.84 -0.42
N VAL A 1006 32.00 -19.54 -0.53
CA VAL A 1006 32.62 -18.97 -1.73
C VAL A 1006 34.10 -19.30 -1.76
N GLN A 1007 34.60 -19.67 -2.94
CA GLN A 1007 36.00 -20.03 -3.17
C GLN A 1007 36.39 -19.71 -4.61
N GLY A 1008 37.45 -18.93 -4.79
CA GLY A 1008 38.09 -18.76 -6.10
C GLY A 1008 39.03 -19.93 -6.41
N LEU A 1009 39.15 -20.25 -7.70
CA LEU A 1009 40.17 -21.16 -8.19
C LEU A 1009 41.47 -20.40 -8.47
N ARG A 1010 42.59 -21.13 -8.46
CA ARG A 1010 43.93 -20.59 -8.72
C ARG A 1010 44.40 -20.96 -10.11
N ARG A 1011 45.24 -20.12 -10.72
CA ARG A 1011 45.99 -20.43 -11.96
C ARG A 1011 45.10 -20.86 -13.13
N GLN A 1012 43.99 -20.15 -13.32
CA GLN A 1012 43.05 -20.45 -14.40
C GLN A 1012 43.43 -19.76 -15.73
N GLY A 1013 44.33 -18.77 -15.68
CA GLY A 1013 44.81 -18.02 -16.84
C GLY A 1013 46.05 -18.65 -17.49
N LYS A 1014 46.41 -18.18 -18.68
CA LYS A 1014 47.70 -18.51 -19.31
C LYS A 1014 48.85 -17.75 -18.67
N LYS A 1015 48.56 -16.54 -18.16
CA LYS A 1015 49.42 -15.75 -17.28
C LYS A 1015 48.74 -15.59 -15.91
N PRO A 1016 49.46 -15.16 -14.86
CA PRO A 1016 48.83 -14.85 -13.58
C PRO A 1016 47.72 -13.82 -13.76
N ARG A 1017 46.56 -14.09 -13.17
CA ARG A 1017 45.37 -13.23 -13.29
C ARG A 1017 45.40 -12.18 -12.19
N VAL A 1018 45.62 -10.93 -12.56
CA VAL A 1018 45.65 -9.80 -11.63
C VAL A 1018 44.45 -8.92 -11.90
N GLY A 1019 43.72 -8.54 -10.85
CA GLY A 1019 42.45 -7.87 -11.09
C GLY A 1019 41.93 -6.98 -9.99
N TRP A 1020 40.86 -6.28 -10.36
CA TRP A 1020 40.08 -5.43 -9.49
C TRP A 1020 38.59 -5.69 -9.72
N GLY A 1021 37.82 -5.74 -8.65
CA GLY A 1021 36.36 -5.85 -8.68
C GLY A 1021 35.71 -4.86 -7.73
N GLY A 1022 34.71 -4.12 -8.21
CA GLY A 1022 33.98 -3.14 -7.38
C GLY A 1022 32.88 -2.36 -8.10
N GLY A 1023 32.29 -1.38 -7.41
CA GLY A 1023 31.18 -0.54 -7.92
C GLY A 1023 31.64 0.58 -8.86
N SER A 1024 30.70 1.40 -9.38
CA SER A 1024 30.96 2.42 -10.40
C SER A 1024 31.60 3.73 -9.90
N SER A 1025 31.84 3.89 -8.60
CA SER A 1025 32.29 5.14 -7.98
C SER A 1025 33.82 5.28 -7.82
N HIS A 1026 34.61 4.43 -8.46
CA HIS A 1026 36.05 4.27 -8.21
C HIS A 1026 36.97 4.80 -9.33
N THR A 1027 36.50 5.71 -10.19
CA THR A 1027 37.32 6.23 -11.31
C THR A 1027 38.64 6.81 -10.85
N GLY A 1028 38.64 7.67 -9.81
CA GLY A 1028 39.86 8.26 -9.27
C GLY A 1028 40.82 7.23 -8.67
N ASP A 1029 40.28 6.23 -7.98
CA ASP A 1029 41.05 5.14 -7.37
C ASP A 1029 41.77 4.28 -8.42
N LEU A 1030 41.06 3.95 -9.51
CA LEU A 1030 41.61 3.13 -10.60
C LEU A 1030 42.58 3.89 -11.49
N GLU A 1031 42.44 5.21 -11.62
CA GLU A 1031 43.40 6.02 -12.38
C GLU A 1031 44.80 5.99 -11.77
N LEU A 1032 44.95 5.74 -10.45
CA LEU A 1032 46.25 5.61 -9.77
C LEU A 1032 47.11 4.47 -10.31
N ILE A 1033 46.47 3.42 -10.81
CA ILE A 1033 47.14 2.23 -11.31
C ILE A 1033 47.22 2.19 -12.84
N THR A 1034 46.89 3.29 -13.53
CA THR A 1034 46.88 3.33 -15.01
C THR A 1034 48.22 2.95 -15.62
N ASP A 1035 49.30 3.57 -15.14
CA ASP A 1035 50.65 3.29 -15.66
C ASP A 1035 51.11 1.87 -15.29
N ILE A 1036 50.71 1.37 -14.12
CA ILE A 1036 51.02 0.01 -13.66
C ILE A 1036 50.34 -1.04 -14.55
N VAL A 1037 49.05 -0.83 -14.85
CA VAL A 1037 48.28 -1.72 -15.73
C VAL A 1037 48.87 -1.75 -17.13
N ARG A 1038 49.22 -0.58 -17.69
CA ARG A 1038 49.89 -0.48 -18.99
C ARG A 1038 51.21 -1.25 -19.01
N ASP A 1039 52.08 -0.98 -18.03
CA ASP A 1039 53.46 -1.46 -18.07
C ASP A 1039 53.58 -2.97 -17.75
N LEU A 1040 52.58 -3.55 -17.09
CA LEU A 1040 52.49 -5.00 -16.81
C LEU A 1040 51.56 -5.76 -17.76
N ALA A 1041 50.98 -5.12 -18.79
CA ALA A 1041 49.99 -5.75 -19.68
C ALA A 1041 50.52 -7.02 -20.39
N ASP A 1042 51.83 -7.10 -20.62
CA ASP A 1042 52.48 -8.28 -21.21
C ASP A 1042 52.91 -9.33 -20.17
N GLU A 1043 52.90 -9.01 -18.88
CA GLU A 1043 53.32 -9.90 -17.79
C GLU A 1043 52.13 -10.65 -17.16
N VAL A 1044 50.93 -10.06 -17.14
CA VAL A 1044 49.73 -10.59 -16.46
C VAL A 1044 48.46 -10.53 -17.31
N GLU A 1045 47.42 -11.26 -16.90
CA GLU A 1045 46.07 -11.12 -17.43
C GLU A 1045 45.27 -10.16 -16.54
N TRP A 1046 45.02 -8.93 -17.01
CA TRP A 1046 44.23 -7.94 -16.28
C TRP A 1046 42.73 -8.26 -16.34
N VAL A 1047 42.11 -8.46 -15.18
CA VAL A 1047 40.68 -8.77 -15.05
C VAL A 1047 39.98 -7.67 -14.25
N PHE A 1048 39.00 -7.01 -14.87
CA PHE A 1048 38.20 -5.97 -14.22
C PHE A 1048 36.73 -6.38 -14.08
N PHE A 1049 36.13 -6.09 -12.93
CA PHE A 1049 34.72 -6.40 -12.66
C PHE A 1049 33.97 -5.19 -12.11
N GLY A 1050 32.83 -4.88 -12.73
CA GLY A 1050 31.93 -3.79 -12.37
C GLY A 1050 32.18 -2.51 -13.15
N MET A 1051 33.39 -1.93 -13.04
CA MET A 1051 33.79 -0.76 -13.83
C MET A 1051 35.23 -0.85 -14.36
N CYS A 1052 35.50 -0.15 -15.45
CA CYS A 1052 36.83 -0.02 -16.03
C CYS A 1052 36.95 1.35 -16.73
N PRO A 1053 37.78 2.28 -16.22
CA PRO A 1053 38.10 3.53 -16.92
C PRO A 1053 38.54 3.31 -18.38
N GLU A 1054 38.16 4.23 -19.26
CA GLU A 1054 38.44 4.14 -20.71
C GLU A 1054 39.96 4.04 -20.99
N LYS A 1055 40.77 4.77 -20.22
CA LYS A 1055 42.24 4.74 -20.32
C LYS A 1055 42.85 3.36 -20.05
N LEU A 1056 42.18 2.53 -19.24
CA LEU A 1056 42.65 1.18 -18.89
C LEU A 1056 42.21 0.16 -19.93
N ARG A 1057 41.10 0.42 -20.63
CA ARG A 1057 40.44 -0.53 -21.54
C ARG A 1057 41.37 -1.22 -22.56
N PRO A 1058 42.33 -0.52 -23.19
CA PRO A 1058 43.23 -1.14 -24.17
C PRO A 1058 44.15 -2.24 -23.58
N TYR A 1059 44.38 -2.23 -22.27
CA TYR A 1059 45.32 -3.11 -21.58
C TYR A 1059 44.63 -4.25 -20.80
N VAL A 1060 43.30 -4.23 -20.75
CA VAL A 1060 42.51 -5.18 -19.95
C VAL A 1060 42.22 -6.44 -20.76
N HIS A 1061 42.56 -7.61 -20.20
CA HIS A 1061 42.30 -8.91 -20.82
C HIS A 1061 40.82 -9.29 -20.74
N GLU A 1062 40.21 -9.11 -19.56
CA GLU A 1062 38.81 -9.45 -19.32
C GLU A 1062 38.07 -8.33 -18.60
N PHE A 1063 36.81 -8.14 -18.97
CA PHE A 1063 35.91 -7.25 -18.27
C PHE A 1063 34.55 -7.86 -18.07
N HIS A 1064 34.14 -7.87 -16.82
CA HIS A 1064 32.85 -8.35 -16.39
C HIS A 1064 32.03 -7.14 -15.94
N ARG A 1065 30.83 -6.97 -16.48
CA ARG A 1065 29.91 -5.93 -15.99
C ARG A 1065 29.35 -6.32 -14.62
N GLY A 1066 28.81 -5.34 -13.89
CA GLY A 1066 28.11 -5.61 -12.63
C GLY A 1066 26.98 -6.62 -12.82
N VAL A 1067 26.77 -7.47 -11.81
CA VAL A 1067 25.67 -8.43 -11.75
C VAL A 1067 24.72 -8.04 -10.63
N GLU A 1068 23.53 -8.64 -10.60
CA GLU A 1068 22.63 -8.54 -9.46
C GLU A 1068 23.34 -8.95 -8.16
N ILE A 1069 22.99 -8.26 -7.07
CA ILE A 1069 23.75 -8.33 -5.82
C ILE A 1069 23.79 -9.74 -5.21
N ASP A 1070 22.75 -10.56 -5.38
CA ASP A 1070 22.75 -11.95 -4.89
C ASP A 1070 23.72 -12.86 -5.66
N LEU A 1071 24.04 -12.52 -6.92
CA LEU A 1071 25.03 -13.23 -7.74
C LEU A 1071 26.45 -12.71 -7.54
N TYR A 1072 26.60 -11.55 -6.88
CA TYR A 1072 27.87 -10.86 -6.74
C TYR A 1072 28.98 -11.71 -6.09
N PRO A 1073 28.75 -12.41 -4.95
CA PRO A 1073 29.82 -13.20 -4.31
C PRO A 1073 30.34 -14.32 -5.21
N ALA A 1074 29.44 -15.09 -5.84
CA ALA A 1074 29.79 -16.17 -6.75
C ALA A 1074 30.51 -15.64 -7.98
N LYS A 1075 30.04 -14.52 -8.56
CA LYS A 1075 30.67 -13.89 -9.71
C LYS A 1075 32.06 -13.35 -9.40
N LEU A 1076 32.26 -12.77 -8.22
CA LEU A 1076 33.57 -12.28 -7.78
C LEU A 1076 34.57 -13.42 -7.65
N ALA A 1077 34.17 -14.53 -7.03
CA ALA A 1077 35.02 -15.71 -6.92
C ALA A 1077 35.34 -16.33 -8.28
N SER A 1078 34.38 -16.34 -9.22
CA SER A 1078 34.59 -16.91 -10.55
C SER A 1078 35.62 -16.14 -11.39
N LEU A 1079 36.07 -14.95 -10.96
CA LEU A 1079 37.15 -14.23 -11.62
C LEU A 1079 38.49 -14.98 -11.52
N ASN A 1080 38.62 -15.84 -10.50
CA ASN A 1080 39.79 -16.71 -10.26
C ASN A 1080 41.09 -15.89 -10.27
N LEU A 1081 41.13 -14.81 -9.50
CA LEU A 1081 42.29 -13.93 -9.43
C LEU A 1081 43.42 -14.61 -8.66
N ASP A 1082 44.62 -14.60 -9.23
CA ASP A 1082 45.85 -15.00 -8.54
C ASP A 1082 46.36 -13.87 -7.64
N LEU A 1083 45.96 -12.62 -7.91
CA LEU A 1083 46.26 -11.44 -7.10
C LEU A 1083 45.19 -10.36 -7.30
N ALA A 1084 44.65 -9.82 -6.21
CA ALA A 1084 43.68 -8.73 -6.25
C ALA A 1084 44.31 -7.40 -5.81
N LEU A 1085 43.95 -6.30 -6.48
CA LEU A 1085 44.39 -4.96 -6.12
C LEU A 1085 43.24 -4.18 -5.50
N ALA A 1086 43.51 -3.43 -4.44
CA ALA A 1086 42.56 -2.53 -3.79
C ALA A 1086 43.15 -1.12 -3.63
N PRO A 1087 43.28 -0.34 -4.73
CA PRO A 1087 43.78 1.03 -4.67
C PRO A 1087 42.73 1.98 -4.09
N LEU A 1088 43.18 3.00 -3.36
CA LEU A 1088 42.37 4.13 -2.91
C LEU A 1088 43.17 5.43 -3.05
N GLU A 1089 42.56 6.46 -3.62
CA GLU A 1089 43.13 7.82 -3.60
C GLU A 1089 43.14 8.39 -2.18
N ASP A 1090 44.18 9.13 -1.82
CA ASP A 1090 44.26 9.78 -0.52
C ASP A 1090 43.38 11.04 -0.47
N ASN A 1091 42.16 10.87 0.02
CA ASN A 1091 41.21 11.94 0.29
C ASN A 1091 40.33 11.55 1.49
N LEU A 1092 39.66 12.53 2.12
CA LEU A 1092 38.86 12.29 3.33
C LEU A 1092 37.74 11.25 3.10
N PHE A 1093 37.11 11.27 1.93
CA PHE A 1093 36.08 10.31 1.56
C PHE A 1093 36.60 8.86 1.63
N ASN A 1094 37.76 8.61 1.02
CA ASN A 1094 38.39 7.29 1.03
C ASN A 1094 38.96 6.92 2.40
N ARG A 1095 39.46 7.87 3.20
CA ARG A 1095 39.91 7.59 4.57
C ARG A 1095 38.77 7.12 5.49
N CYS A 1096 37.53 7.53 5.19
CA CYS A 1096 36.35 7.10 5.93
C CYS A 1096 35.74 5.77 5.44
N LYS A 1097 36.18 5.23 4.30
CA LYS A 1097 35.63 3.97 3.75
C LYS A 1097 35.89 2.80 4.69
N SER A 1098 35.05 1.76 4.57
CA SER A 1098 35.26 0.49 5.26
C SER A 1098 36.30 -0.41 4.57
N ASN A 1099 36.76 -1.43 5.30
CA ASN A 1099 37.65 -2.48 4.81
C ASN A 1099 36.95 -3.54 3.94
N LEU A 1100 35.67 -3.34 3.56
CA LEU A 1100 34.80 -4.35 2.94
C LEU A 1100 35.46 -5.05 1.74
N ARG A 1101 36.22 -4.32 0.92
CA ARG A 1101 36.91 -4.90 -0.24
C ARG A 1101 37.92 -5.98 0.12
N LEU A 1102 38.66 -5.79 1.23
CA LEU A 1102 39.60 -6.80 1.72
C LEU A 1102 38.86 -8.04 2.20
N LEU A 1103 37.68 -7.87 2.82
CA LEU A 1103 36.86 -8.97 3.29
C LEU A 1103 36.33 -9.80 2.12
N GLU A 1104 35.79 -9.15 1.09
CA GLU A 1104 35.25 -9.84 -0.10
C GLU A 1104 36.33 -10.62 -0.85
N TYR A 1105 37.51 -10.01 -1.09
CA TYR A 1105 38.64 -10.70 -1.71
C TYR A 1105 39.18 -11.82 -0.83
N GLY A 1106 39.28 -11.58 0.47
CA GLY A 1106 39.70 -12.58 1.45
C GLY A 1106 38.76 -13.77 1.47
N ALA A 1107 37.44 -13.57 1.46
CA ALA A 1107 36.47 -14.64 1.41
C ALA A 1107 36.62 -15.52 0.15
N CYS A 1108 36.97 -14.93 -1.00
CA CYS A 1108 37.31 -15.66 -2.23
C CYS A 1108 38.65 -16.41 -2.17
N GLY A 1109 39.51 -16.13 -1.18
CA GLY A 1109 40.86 -16.68 -1.09
C GLY A 1109 41.88 -15.95 -1.97
N PHE A 1110 41.58 -14.73 -2.41
CA PHE A 1110 42.50 -13.93 -3.21
C PHE A 1110 43.51 -13.23 -2.30
N PRO A 1111 44.83 -13.33 -2.58
CA PRO A 1111 45.82 -12.46 -1.95
C PRO A 1111 45.64 -11.02 -2.43
N VAL A 1112 45.91 -10.06 -1.55
CA VAL A 1112 45.56 -8.64 -1.80
C VAL A 1112 46.77 -7.71 -1.63
N ILE A 1113 46.97 -6.83 -2.61
CA ILE A 1113 47.76 -5.60 -2.45
C ILE A 1113 46.81 -4.41 -2.33
N CYS A 1114 46.97 -3.59 -1.31
CA CYS A 1114 46.10 -2.44 -1.07
C CYS A 1114 46.89 -1.17 -0.72
N THR A 1115 46.23 -0.02 -0.89
CA THR A 1115 46.81 1.25 -0.45
C THR A 1115 46.98 1.29 1.07
N ASP A 1116 48.10 1.83 1.55
CA ASP A 1116 48.37 2.10 2.95
C ASP A 1116 47.58 3.34 3.46
N LEU A 1117 46.27 3.17 3.69
CA LEU A 1117 45.34 4.18 4.21
C LEU A 1117 44.47 3.61 5.35
N ASP A 1118 43.80 4.49 6.10
CA ASP A 1118 43.01 4.18 7.29
C ASP A 1118 42.05 2.97 7.14
N PRO A 1119 41.26 2.83 6.04
CA PRO A 1119 40.33 1.70 5.88
C PRO A 1119 40.99 0.33 5.86
N TYR A 1120 42.27 0.27 5.50
CA TYR A 1120 42.99 -0.98 5.31
C TYR A 1120 44.02 -1.23 6.40
N GLN A 1121 44.10 -0.38 7.43
CA GLN A 1121 44.88 -0.64 8.63
C GLN A 1121 44.26 -1.79 9.45
N GLY A 1122 45.06 -2.44 10.29
CA GLY A 1122 44.65 -3.55 11.16
C GLY A 1122 45.35 -4.88 10.85
N ASP A 1123 44.80 -5.97 11.37
CA ASP A 1123 45.49 -7.27 11.47
C ASP A 1123 45.25 -8.24 10.31
N LEU A 1124 44.48 -7.83 9.28
CA LEU A 1124 44.30 -8.65 8.09
C LEU A 1124 45.64 -8.84 7.35
N PRO A 1125 46.00 -10.08 6.96
CA PRO A 1125 47.27 -10.38 6.30
C PRO A 1125 47.23 -9.96 4.83
N VAL A 1126 47.48 -8.68 4.57
CA VAL A 1126 47.51 -8.05 3.24
C VAL A 1126 48.81 -7.29 3.00
N THR A 1127 49.20 -7.12 1.73
CA THR A 1127 50.37 -6.33 1.36
C THR A 1127 49.98 -4.87 1.17
N ARG A 1128 50.44 -3.99 2.06
CA ARG A 1128 50.13 -2.55 2.01
C ARG A 1128 51.23 -1.77 1.31
N VAL A 1129 50.85 -0.85 0.43
CA VAL A 1129 51.80 -0.01 -0.32
C VAL A 1129 51.37 1.45 -0.32
N ARG A 1130 52.34 2.36 -0.34
CA ARG A 1130 52.05 3.79 -0.55
C ARG A 1130 51.63 3.99 -2.00
N ASN A 1131 50.85 5.04 -2.28
CA ASN A 1131 50.42 5.41 -3.63
C ASN A 1131 51.56 6.00 -4.48
N ARG A 1132 52.62 5.22 -4.67
CA ARG A 1132 53.76 5.51 -5.55
C ARG A 1132 53.90 4.36 -6.53
N TYR A 1133 54.08 4.67 -7.81
CA TYR A 1133 54.25 3.69 -8.89
C TYR A 1133 55.25 2.57 -8.52
N LYS A 1134 56.41 2.95 -7.97
CA LYS A 1134 57.47 2.01 -7.57
C LYS A 1134 56.99 0.99 -6.54
N ASP A 1135 56.28 1.43 -5.49
CA ASP A 1135 55.88 0.53 -4.40
C ASP A 1135 54.85 -0.50 -4.88
N TRP A 1136 53.91 -0.08 -5.73
CA TRP A 1136 52.96 -0.99 -6.37
C TRP A 1136 53.65 -1.98 -7.31
N MET A 1137 54.58 -1.52 -8.15
CA MET A 1137 55.34 -2.40 -9.06
C MET A 1137 56.18 -3.42 -8.30
N ASP A 1138 56.90 -2.99 -7.26
CA ASP A 1138 57.74 -3.84 -6.44
C ASP A 1138 56.89 -4.91 -5.72
N ALA A 1139 55.73 -4.52 -5.16
CA ALA A 1139 54.81 -5.45 -4.51
C ALA A 1139 54.17 -6.44 -5.49
N ILE A 1140 53.69 -5.99 -6.66
CA ILE A 1140 53.10 -6.89 -7.67
C ILE A 1140 54.17 -7.88 -8.14
N ARG A 1141 55.38 -7.43 -8.49
CA ARG A 1141 56.45 -8.33 -8.93
C ARG A 1141 56.92 -9.29 -7.84
N MET A 1142 56.92 -8.87 -6.56
CA MET A 1142 57.16 -9.77 -5.42
C MET A 1142 56.14 -10.92 -5.40
N HIS A 1143 54.86 -10.61 -5.56
CA HIS A 1143 53.80 -11.63 -5.59
C HIS A 1143 53.89 -12.54 -6.82
N LEU A 1144 54.20 -11.98 -8.00
CA LEU A 1144 54.33 -12.75 -9.24
C LEU A 1144 55.58 -13.66 -9.25
N ALA A 1145 56.62 -13.32 -8.48
CA ALA A 1145 57.84 -14.12 -8.40
C ALA A 1145 57.65 -15.46 -7.68
N ASP A 1146 56.70 -15.55 -6.74
CA ASP A 1146 56.35 -16.78 -6.03
C ASP A 1146 54.83 -16.87 -5.83
N LEU A 1147 54.16 -17.54 -6.78
CA LEU A 1147 52.72 -17.74 -6.75
C LEU A 1147 52.26 -18.75 -5.69
N ASP A 1148 53.14 -19.64 -5.20
CA ASP A 1148 52.79 -20.57 -4.11
C ASP A 1148 52.75 -19.82 -2.77
N ALA A 1149 53.75 -18.98 -2.49
CA ALA A 1149 53.75 -18.10 -1.32
C ALA A 1149 52.59 -17.10 -1.37
N THR A 1150 52.33 -16.52 -2.54
CA THR A 1150 51.19 -15.62 -2.76
C THR A 1150 49.85 -16.32 -2.51
N ALA A 1151 49.69 -17.56 -2.97
CA ALA A 1151 48.51 -18.37 -2.71
C ALA A 1151 48.29 -18.65 -1.21
N GLN A 1152 49.37 -18.92 -0.46
CA GLN A 1152 49.32 -19.09 1.00
C GLN A 1152 48.90 -17.81 1.73
N MET A 1153 49.33 -16.64 1.26
CA MET A 1153 48.85 -15.36 1.80
C MET A 1153 47.34 -15.20 1.59
N GLY A 1154 46.81 -15.61 0.43
CA GLY A 1154 45.37 -15.67 0.17
C GLY A 1154 44.63 -16.61 1.13
N ASP A 1155 45.18 -17.80 1.41
CA ASP A 1155 44.62 -18.76 2.38
C ASP A 1155 44.60 -18.20 3.81
N ALA A 1156 45.68 -17.50 4.22
CA ALA A 1156 45.77 -16.86 5.52
C ALA A 1156 44.74 -15.74 5.67
N LEU A 1157 44.55 -14.92 4.62
CA LEU A 1157 43.53 -13.87 4.60
C LEU A 1157 42.12 -14.46 4.67
N GLN A 1158 41.83 -15.50 3.90
CA GLN A 1158 40.54 -16.19 3.94
C GLN A 1158 40.24 -16.75 5.32
N THR A 1159 41.22 -17.38 5.96
CA THR A 1159 41.09 -17.94 7.30
C THR A 1159 40.77 -16.84 8.32
N ALA A 1160 41.47 -15.71 8.27
CA ALA A 1160 41.22 -14.57 9.15
C ALA A 1160 39.81 -13.99 8.94
N VAL A 1161 39.39 -13.79 7.68
CA VAL A 1161 38.04 -13.27 7.36
C VAL A 1161 36.95 -14.22 7.82
N LYS A 1162 37.05 -15.52 7.51
CA LYS A 1162 36.04 -16.52 7.90
C LYS A 1162 35.94 -16.72 9.42
N ARG A 1163 37.03 -16.48 10.15
CA ARG A 1163 37.05 -16.59 11.62
C ARG A 1163 36.48 -15.34 12.29
N ASP A 1164 36.96 -14.15 11.91
CA ASP A 1164 36.77 -12.95 12.72
C ASP A 1164 35.81 -11.92 12.10
N TRP A 1165 35.44 -12.07 10.82
CA TRP A 1165 34.70 -11.04 10.08
C TRP A 1165 33.34 -11.51 9.55
N MET A 1166 32.86 -12.68 10.00
CA MET A 1166 31.53 -13.20 9.65
C MET A 1166 30.45 -12.70 10.62
N LEU A 1167 29.21 -12.56 10.13
CA LEU A 1167 28.02 -12.22 10.93
C LEU A 1167 27.59 -13.41 11.83
N THR A 1168 28.39 -13.70 12.84
CA THR A 1168 28.20 -14.81 13.80
C THR A 1168 28.67 -14.43 15.20
N GLY A 1169 28.10 -15.07 16.22
CA GLY A 1169 28.60 -14.98 17.60
C GLY A 1169 28.73 -13.52 18.07
N ASP A 1170 29.87 -13.18 18.64
CA ASP A 1170 30.14 -11.84 19.18
C ASP A 1170 30.00 -10.72 18.14
N ASN A 1171 30.34 -10.98 16.87
CA ASN A 1171 30.17 -9.99 15.80
C ASN A 1171 28.70 -9.66 15.56
N LEU A 1172 27.80 -10.64 15.70
CA LEU A 1172 26.37 -10.41 15.58
C LEU A 1172 25.83 -9.63 16.79
N ASP A 1173 26.35 -9.89 18.00
CA ASP A 1173 25.99 -9.16 19.21
C ASP A 1173 26.43 -7.68 19.18
N LEU A 1174 27.53 -7.36 18.49
CA LEU A 1174 27.93 -5.95 18.26
C LEU A 1174 26.84 -5.17 17.51
N TRP A 1175 26.27 -5.76 16.46
CA TRP A 1175 25.16 -5.16 15.72
C TRP A 1175 23.92 -5.00 16.61
N ARG A 1176 23.58 -6.04 17.38
CA ARG A 1176 22.46 -5.98 18.33
C ARG A 1176 22.61 -4.82 19.31
N LYS A 1177 23.77 -4.70 19.96
CA LYS A 1177 24.06 -3.62 20.93
C LYS A 1177 24.05 -2.24 20.30
N ALA A 1178 24.51 -2.11 19.05
CA ALA A 1178 24.51 -0.82 18.38
C ALA A 1178 23.10 -0.35 18.00
N TRP A 1179 22.21 -1.27 17.63
CA TRP A 1179 20.85 -0.92 17.20
C TRP A 1179 19.84 -0.82 18.33
N LEU A 1180 20.00 -1.60 19.40
CA LEU A 1180 19.07 -1.58 20.53
C LEU A 1180 19.49 -0.58 21.60
N PRO A 1181 18.54 -0.05 22.40
CA PRO A 1181 18.86 0.67 23.64
C PRO A 1181 19.77 -0.15 24.57
N ASP A 1182 20.58 0.55 25.38
CA ASP A 1182 21.57 -0.04 26.30
C ASP A 1182 20.96 -0.80 27.49
#